data_AF-A0A6S6W5W3-F1
#
_entry.id   AF-A0A6S6W5W3-F1
#
_cell.length_a   1.000
_cell.length_b   1.000
_cell.length_c   1.000
_cell.angle_alpha   90.00
_cell.angle_beta   90.00
_cell.angle_gamma   90.00
#
_symmetry.space_group_name_H-M   'P 1'
#
loop_
_entity.id
_entity.type
_entity.pdbx_description
1 polymer ?
#
loop_
_entity_poly.entity_id
_entity_poly.type
_entity_poly.pdbx_seq_one_letter_code
_entity_poly.pdbx_strand_id
1 'polypeptide(L)'
;MDAAIAEWQTRSEALKPLNLKQIEPHLLELDAHLTLRSHIVGYTLSDADTTVWKTIRENRVAHAFVKQDLMKNLCRWFRYIEEAYPQSVVVISGGQGKKEEGAKGGKGKKEGGKNDDANYDIGLQDVGDGSGIVTRFPPEPSGYLHIGHAKAALLNDYFAHEKYKGKLLLRFDDTNPTKEKQEFQDAIVEDCALLGIKPDQVSYTSDWFDQLYESCVQAIKDGLAYADDTLQEKMRDERMNGIASARRDASVEENLAHFEEMKKGNEEGLRWCIRAKMSVDDPNKAMRDPVIYRCNPQAHHRTGEKWKIYPTYDFCCPIVDSLEGVTHALRTTEYNDRDAQYQWFIKNLKLRKVHNWGFARLNFVRTVLSKRKLTKIVDAGIVSGWDDPRMPTVRGVRRRGAVIPALREFILKQGPSKNIVNQDWFAFWATNKKHIEPTAARYTAIDDDGRVPVTIIGAREGVISEDKPKHAKYDLGNKKIVFSSSVIMEQADAQSFAQDEEITLMNWGNAIVRKITHSINPLEMAKHGLKTVTGLELELHLQGDVKKTSKKVTWLSNDQDLVPIELVDYDYLITKDKLEPDDTLEDFLNPQTETRTKAMADCNVAGLKVDDIVQFDRKGFFRIDRAFAHGEAVVAFQIPTGKSK
;
A
#
# COMPACT_ATOMS: atom_id res chain seq x y z
N MET A 1 43.79 19.28 18.57
CA MET A 1 42.45 19.22 17.95
C MET A 1 42.51 18.31 16.73
N ASP A 2 43.44 18.54 15.81
CA ASP A 2 43.60 17.75 14.57
C ASP A 2 43.87 16.25 14.79
N ALA A 3 44.68 15.88 15.78
CA ALA A 3 44.92 14.47 16.12
C ALA A 3 43.63 13.74 16.56
N ALA A 4 42.77 14.42 17.32
CA ALA A 4 41.48 13.86 17.75
C ALA A 4 40.46 13.81 16.60
N ILE A 5 40.54 14.75 15.65
CA ILE A 5 39.71 14.71 14.43
C ILE A 5 40.08 13.50 13.57
N ALA A 6 41.37 13.29 13.32
CA ALA A 6 41.88 12.15 12.54
C ALA A 6 41.54 10.80 13.20
N GLU A 7 41.59 10.74 14.54
CA GLU A 7 41.19 9.56 15.31
C GLU A 7 39.71 9.21 15.07
N TRP A 8 38.80 10.18 15.15
CA TRP A 8 37.36 9.94 14.92
C TRP A 8 37.01 9.65 13.47
N GLN A 9 37.74 10.21 12.50
CA GLN A 9 37.64 9.81 11.10
C GLN A 9 38.02 8.34 10.92
N THR A 10 39.09 7.89 11.56
CA THR A 10 39.50 6.48 11.51
C THR A 10 38.48 5.56 12.20
N ARG A 11 37.98 5.96 13.38
CA ARG A 11 36.93 5.22 14.11
C ARG A 11 35.63 5.10 13.31
N SER A 12 35.32 6.09 12.46
CA SER A 12 34.13 6.03 11.60
C SER A 12 34.14 4.86 10.62
N GLU A 13 35.31 4.37 10.20
CA GLU A 13 35.42 3.20 9.31
C GLU A 13 34.80 1.93 9.94
N ALA A 14 34.91 1.79 11.27
CA ALA A 14 34.32 0.68 12.01
C ALA A 14 32.78 0.73 12.05
N LEU A 15 32.18 1.88 11.68
CA LEU A 15 30.74 2.06 11.55
C LEU A 15 30.21 1.80 10.14
N LYS A 16 31.06 1.47 9.16
CA LYS A 16 30.65 1.16 7.77
C LYS A 16 30.03 -0.22 7.55
N PRO A 17 30.40 -1.30 8.28
CA PRO A 17 29.79 -2.62 8.06
C PRO A 17 28.27 -2.62 8.25
N LEU A 18 27.56 -3.36 7.39
CA LEU A 18 26.09 -3.53 7.47
C LEU A 18 25.70 -4.70 8.38
N ASN A 19 26.39 -4.87 9.51
CA ASN A 19 26.18 -5.97 10.45
C ASN A 19 26.04 -5.42 11.87
N LEU A 20 24.88 -5.69 12.49
CA LEU A 20 24.52 -5.18 13.81
C LEU A 20 25.56 -5.51 14.89
N LYS A 21 25.98 -6.78 14.98
CA LYS A 21 26.92 -7.24 16.01
C LYS A 21 28.30 -6.61 15.88
N GLN A 22 28.70 -6.20 14.67
CA GLN A 22 29.99 -5.57 14.42
C GLN A 22 29.98 -4.09 14.77
N ILE A 23 28.88 -3.38 14.51
CA ILE A 23 28.83 -1.92 14.70
C ILE A 23 28.30 -1.48 16.08
N GLU A 24 27.52 -2.33 16.76
CA GLU A 24 26.89 -2.01 18.05
C GLU A 24 27.90 -1.56 19.14
N PRO A 25 29.07 -2.21 19.33
CA PRO A 25 30.06 -1.74 20.30
C PRO A 25 30.60 -0.34 19.99
N HIS A 26 30.78 -0.01 18.71
CA HIS A 26 31.30 1.28 18.25
C HIS A 26 30.25 2.39 18.36
N LEU A 27 28.97 2.07 18.16
CA LEU A 27 27.86 2.99 18.41
C LEU A 27 27.72 3.31 19.91
N LEU A 28 27.86 2.30 20.77
CA LEU A 28 27.88 2.49 22.23
C LEU A 28 29.03 3.38 22.68
N GLU A 29 30.22 3.18 22.10
CA GLU A 29 31.39 4.02 22.38
C GLU A 29 31.16 5.48 21.97
N LEU A 30 30.55 5.70 20.79
CA LEU A 30 30.19 7.05 20.32
C LEU A 30 29.12 7.70 21.20
N ASP A 31 28.07 6.96 21.60
CA ASP A 31 27.04 7.48 22.52
C ASP A 31 27.65 7.89 23.87
N ALA A 32 28.54 7.06 24.42
CA ALA A 32 29.26 7.37 25.66
C ALA A 32 30.14 8.62 25.51
N HIS A 33 30.88 8.75 24.41
CA HIS A 33 31.70 9.93 24.12
C HIS A 33 30.86 11.21 24.04
N LEU A 34 29.63 11.12 23.52
CA LEU A 34 28.72 12.24 23.35
C LEU A 34 27.97 12.66 24.62
N THR A 35 28.09 11.94 25.74
CA THR A 35 27.33 12.21 26.98
C THR A 35 27.30 13.69 27.37
N LEU A 36 28.47 14.36 27.40
CA LEU A 36 28.63 15.77 27.78
C LEU A 36 29.09 16.68 26.63
N ARG A 37 28.93 16.24 25.37
CA ARG A 37 29.50 16.93 24.20
C ARG A 37 28.43 17.23 23.13
N SER A 38 28.45 18.46 22.62
CA SER A 38 27.59 18.88 21.50
C SER A 38 28.23 18.62 20.13
N HIS A 39 29.56 18.48 20.09
CA HIS A 39 30.37 18.14 18.91
C HIS A 39 31.36 17.05 19.27
N ILE A 40 31.74 16.19 18.31
CA ILE A 40 32.66 15.06 18.55
C ILE A 40 34.04 15.56 19.00
N VAL A 41 34.53 16.65 18.41
CA VAL A 41 35.78 17.30 18.79
C VAL A 41 35.58 18.82 18.88
N GLY A 42 35.93 19.41 20.03
CA GLY A 42 35.87 20.86 20.24
C GLY A 42 34.47 21.37 20.59
N TYR A 43 34.19 22.63 20.25
CA TYR A 43 32.95 23.35 20.58
C TYR A 43 32.20 23.88 19.35
N THR A 44 32.64 23.50 18.15
CA THR A 44 32.07 23.91 16.86
C THR A 44 32.08 22.72 15.90
N LEU A 45 31.32 22.79 14.80
CA LEU A 45 31.30 21.74 13.77
C LEU A 45 32.72 21.43 13.28
N SER A 46 33.13 20.18 13.41
CA SER A 46 34.43 19.69 12.97
C SER A 46 34.30 18.66 11.85
N ASP A 47 35.41 18.34 11.18
CA ASP A 47 35.42 17.29 10.15
C ASP A 47 35.12 15.90 10.73
N ALA A 48 35.37 15.69 12.03
CA ALA A 48 34.99 14.47 12.73
C ALA A 48 33.46 14.33 12.79
N ASP A 49 32.75 15.42 13.13
CA ASP A 49 31.28 15.44 13.15
C ASP A 49 30.72 15.12 11.76
N THR A 50 31.24 15.80 10.74
CA THR A 50 30.83 15.62 9.35
C THR A 50 31.02 14.17 8.88
N THR A 51 32.20 13.60 9.13
CA THR A 51 32.57 12.26 8.66
C THR A 51 31.76 11.17 9.36
N VAL A 52 31.64 11.25 10.69
CA VAL A 52 30.86 10.28 11.48
C VAL A 52 29.38 10.40 11.17
N TRP A 53 28.85 11.63 11.05
CA TRP A 53 27.45 11.86 10.72
C TRP A 53 27.11 11.26 9.35
N LYS A 54 27.94 11.53 8.34
CA LYS A 54 27.77 10.99 6.99
C LYS A 54 27.81 9.45 7.00
N THR A 55 28.77 8.88 7.72
CA THR A 55 28.93 7.42 7.82
C THR A 55 27.70 6.77 8.44
N ILE A 56 27.16 7.36 9.52
CA ILE A 56 25.93 6.86 10.16
C ILE A 56 24.72 7.07 9.25
N ARG A 57 24.61 8.22 8.57
CA ARG A 57 23.50 8.52 7.66
C ARG A 57 23.44 7.55 6.48
N GLU A 58 24.58 7.21 5.91
CA GLU A 58 24.72 6.30 4.75
C GLU A 58 24.62 4.82 5.16
N ASN A 59 24.94 4.46 6.40
CA ASN A 59 24.78 3.10 6.92
C ASN A 59 23.37 2.87 7.48
N ARG A 60 22.54 2.09 6.76
CA ARG A 60 21.15 1.79 7.16
C ARG A 60 21.00 1.13 8.54
N VAL A 61 21.99 0.35 8.99
CA VAL A 61 21.96 -0.35 10.29
C VAL A 61 22.29 0.64 11.41
N ALA A 62 23.33 1.46 11.23
CA ALA A 62 23.66 2.52 12.19
C ALA A 62 22.56 3.60 12.28
N HIS A 63 22.02 4.03 11.14
CA HIS A 63 20.94 5.02 11.10
C HIS A 63 19.65 4.51 11.75
N ALA A 64 19.42 3.19 11.79
CA ALA A 64 18.26 2.62 12.48
C ALA A 64 18.25 2.93 13.99
N PHE A 65 19.43 2.97 14.64
CA PHE A 65 19.53 3.36 16.05
C PHE A 65 19.09 4.81 16.29
N VAL A 66 19.42 5.71 15.36
CA VAL A 66 19.00 7.12 15.41
C VAL A 66 17.49 7.26 15.21
N LYS A 67 16.93 6.52 14.25
CA LYS A 67 15.48 6.55 13.96
C LYS A 67 14.63 5.95 15.07
N GLN A 68 15.17 4.97 15.79
CA GLN A 68 14.49 4.26 16.87
C GLN A 68 14.79 4.86 18.27
N ASP A 69 15.56 5.94 18.34
CA ASP A 69 15.93 6.62 19.59
C ASP A 69 16.64 5.71 20.62
N LEU A 70 17.40 4.71 20.14
CA LEU A 70 17.97 3.65 20.98
C LEU A 70 19.19 4.11 21.82
N MET A 71 19.79 5.24 21.47
CA MET A 71 21.00 5.77 22.11
C MET A 71 20.86 7.29 22.28
N LYS A 72 20.57 7.72 23.51
CA LYS A 72 20.07 9.08 23.79
C LYS A 72 21.05 10.18 23.34
N ASN A 73 22.34 10.03 23.61
CA ASN A 73 23.34 11.06 23.32
C ASN A 73 23.67 11.10 21.83
N LEU A 74 23.79 9.92 21.20
CA LEU A 74 23.96 9.77 19.77
C LEU A 74 22.80 10.38 19.00
N CYS A 75 21.56 10.06 19.38
CA CYS A 75 20.36 10.57 18.72
C CYS A 75 20.23 12.09 18.89
N ARG A 76 20.50 12.61 20.10
CA ARG A 76 20.56 14.05 20.37
C ARG A 76 21.57 14.75 19.46
N TRP A 77 22.81 14.26 19.43
CA TRP A 77 23.86 14.83 18.59
C TRP A 77 23.52 14.76 17.10
N PHE A 78 23.02 13.62 16.61
CA PHE A 78 22.72 13.45 15.18
C PHE A 78 21.64 14.43 14.70
N ARG A 79 20.57 14.60 15.48
CA ARG A 79 19.50 15.57 15.19
C ARG A 79 20.01 17.01 15.31
N TYR A 80 20.80 17.31 16.33
CA TYR A 80 21.43 18.62 16.49
C TYR A 80 22.29 18.98 15.27
N ILE A 81 23.07 18.04 14.73
CA ILE A 81 23.85 18.29 13.50
C ILE A 81 22.93 18.57 12.30
N GLU A 82 21.82 17.83 12.13
CA GLU A 82 20.86 18.08 11.03
C GLU A 82 20.11 19.42 11.17
N GLU A 83 19.78 19.83 12.39
CA GLU A 83 19.04 21.06 12.67
C GLU A 83 19.93 22.30 12.63
N ALA A 84 21.12 22.24 13.24
CA ALA A 84 22.05 23.36 13.30
C ALA A 84 22.83 23.56 12.00
N TYR A 85 23.02 22.50 11.20
CA TYR A 85 23.79 22.54 9.95
C TYR A 85 23.02 21.82 8.82
N PRO A 86 22.39 22.57 7.89
CA PRO A 86 21.69 21.98 6.75
C PRO A 86 22.58 21.02 5.97
N GLN A 87 22.00 19.96 5.38
CA GLN A 87 22.76 18.89 4.73
C GLN A 87 23.75 19.37 3.65
N SER A 88 23.47 20.48 2.97
CA SER A 88 24.41 21.10 2.03
C SER A 88 25.71 21.58 2.69
N VAL A 89 25.65 22.08 3.93
CA VAL A 89 26.81 22.57 4.69
C VAL A 89 27.65 21.40 5.20
N VAL A 90 27.01 20.34 5.70
CA VAL A 90 27.68 19.11 6.17
C VAL A 90 28.34 18.35 5.01
N VAL A 91 27.78 18.41 3.80
CA VAL A 91 28.39 17.74 2.62
C VAL A 91 29.54 18.57 2.02
N ILE A 92 29.52 19.91 2.14
CA ILE A 92 30.56 20.80 1.61
C ILE A 92 31.85 20.76 2.45
N SER A 93 31.78 20.60 3.77
CA SER A 93 32.97 20.50 4.63
C SER A 93 33.82 19.24 4.37
N GLY A 94 33.23 18.18 3.80
CA GLY A 94 33.92 16.91 3.52
C GLY A 94 34.62 16.81 2.16
N GLY A 95 34.80 17.90 1.40
CA GLY A 95 35.35 17.81 0.04
C GLY A 95 35.99 19.09 -0.50
N GLN A 96 37.29 19.25 -0.28
CA GLN A 96 38.19 19.99 -1.18
C GLN A 96 39.28 19.05 -1.70
N GLY A 97 39.22 18.74 -3.00
CA GLY A 97 40.20 17.93 -3.71
C GLY A 97 39.76 17.69 -5.16
N LYS A 98 40.38 18.40 -6.08
CA LYS A 98 39.99 18.66 -7.49
C LYS A 98 39.80 17.42 -8.37
N LYS A 99 38.88 17.55 -9.33
CA LYS A 99 38.86 16.82 -10.61
C LYS A 99 40.09 17.21 -11.45
N GLU A 100 40.78 16.22 -12.01
CA GLU A 100 41.49 16.36 -13.29
C GLU A 100 41.11 15.22 -14.22
N GLU A 101 40.91 15.59 -15.48
CA GLU A 101 40.55 14.77 -16.64
C GLU A 101 41.77 13.99 -17.16
N GLY A 102 41.56 12.79 -17.72
CA GLY A 102 42.62 12.14 -18.51
C GLY A 102 42.46 10.66 -18.85
N ALA A 103 41.90 10.38 -20.03
CA ALA A 103 42.30 9.35 -21.00
C ALA A 103 42.16 7.81 -20.73
N LYS A 104 41.31 7.22 -21.59
CA LYS A 104 41.49 6.00 -22.43
C LYS A 104 41.62 4.58 -21.82
N GLY A 105 40.71 3.72 -22.33
CA GLY A 105 40.90 2.28 -22.56
C GLY A 105 40.26 1.39 -21.48
N GLY A 106 39.49 0.33 -21.74
CA GLY A 106 39.11 -0.37 -22.96
C GLY A 106 37.93 -1.31 -22.66
N LYS A 107 37.35 -1.85 -23.73
CA LYS A 107 36.15 -2.71 -23.76
C LYS A 107 36.26 -3.95 -22.85
N GLY A 108 35.18 -4.22 -22.13
CA GLY A 108 34.84 -5.52 -21.57
C GLY A 108 33.33 -5.66 -21.45
N LYS A 109 32.70 -6.19 -22.51
CA LYS A 109 31.27 -6.51 -22.57
C LYS A 109 31.01 -7.67 -21.60
N LYS A 110 30.24 -7.45 -20.53
CA LYS A 110 29.56 -8.52 -19.79
C LYS A 110 28.07 -8.21 -19.81
N GLU A 111 27.36 -8.99 -20.61
CA GLU A 111 25.92 -9.20 -20.48
C GLU A 111 25.65 -9.76 -19.08
N GLY A 112 24.83 -9.04 -18.33
CA GLY A 112 24.32 -9.44 -17.03
C GLY A 112 23.05 -8.66 -16.81
N GLY A 113 21.91 -9.33 -17.00
CA GLY A 113 20.60 -8.76 -16.71
C GLY A 113 20.59 -8.24 -15.27
N LYS A 114 20.23 -6.96 -15.12
CA LYS A 114 19.87 -6.40 -13.82
C LYS A 114 18.54 -7.02 -13.39
N ASN A 115 18.58 -8.13 -12.68
CA ASN A 115 17.61 -8.34 -11.64
C ASN A 115 18.04 -7.44 -10.48
N ASP A 116 17.40 -6.29 -10.37
CA ASP A 116 17.36 -5.54 -9.12
C ASP A 116 16.51 -6.36 -8.12
N ASP A 117 17.07 -7.48 -7.62
CA ASP A 117 16.53 -8.15 -6.45
C ASP A 117 16.69 -7.18 -5.29
N ALA A 118 15.63 -6.42 -5.03
CA ALA A 118 15.50 -5.63 -3.83
C ALA A 118 15.56 -6.59 -2.63
N ASN A 119 16.75 -6.74 -2.04
CA ASN A 119 16.94 -7.55 -0.86
C ASN A 119 16.28 -6.82 0.33
N TYR A 120 14.96 -7.01 0.48
CA TYR A 120 14.20 -6.63 1.65
C TYR A 120 14.69 -7.52 2.79
N ASP A 121 15.49 -6.95 3.69
CA ASP A 121 16.09 -7.63 4.84
C ASP A 121 15.03 -7.94 5.92
N ILE A 122 14.02 -8.74 5.54
CA ILE A 122 12.94 -9.26 6.36
C ILE A 122 13.07 -10.77 6.44
N GLY A 123 13.29 -11.32 7.62
CA GLY A 123 13.45 -12.76 7.84
C GLY A 123 12.44 -13.30 8.84
N LEU A 124 12.14 -14.59 8.71
CA LEU A 124 11.47 -15.37 9.75
C LEU A 124 12.51 -15.89 10.76
N GLN A 125 12.06 -16.17 11.97
CA GLN A 125 12.90 -16.66 13.06
C GLN A 125 13.03 -18.19 12.99
N ASP A 126 14.14 -18.76 13.47
CA ASP A 126 14.33 -20.22 13.61
C ASP A 126 13.97 -21.04 12.34
N VAL A 127 14.34 -20.53 11.17
CA VAL A 127 13.98 -21.13 9.86
C VAL A 127 14.81 -22.35 9.45
N GLY A 128 15.85 -22.72 10.22
CA GLY A 128 16.74 -23.82 9.85
C GLY A 128 17.41 -23.60 8.49
N ASP A 129 17.36 -24.61 7.63
CA ASP A 129 17.82 -24.53 6.22
C ASP A 129 16.83 -23.80 5.29
N GLY A 130 15.74 -23.27 5.85
CA GLY A 130 14.67 -22.60 5.12
C GLY A 130 13.65 -23.57 4.52
N SER A 131 13.84 -24.88 4.62
CA SER A 131 12.90 -25.87 4.08
C SER A 131 11.67 -26.05 5.00
N GLY A 132 10.53 -26.41 4.41
CA GLY A 132 9.33 -26.75 5.17
C GLY A 132 8.61 -25.57 5.83
N ILE A 133 8.93 -24.33 5.48
CA ILE A 133 8.19 -23.16 5.95
C ILE A 133 6.73 -23.25 5.49
N VAL A 134 5.81 -23.13 6.43
CA VAL A 134 4.37 -23.02 6.17
C VAL A 134 3.87 -21.73 6.81
N THR A 135 3.26 -20.88 5.99
CA THR A 135 2.55 -19.66 6.41
C THR A 135 1.06 -19.80 6.10
N ARG A 136 0.24 -18.88 6.63
CA ARG A 136 -1.19 -18.83 6.31
C ARG A 136 -1.70 -17.41 6.26
N PHE A 137 -2.56 -17.13 5.29
CA PHE A 137 -3.43 -15.97 5.27
C PHE A 137 -4.82 -16.40 5.77
N PRO A 138 -5.24 -15.98 6.99
CA PRO A 138 -6.47 -16.48 7.60
C PRO A 138 -7.59 -15.41 7.65
N PRO A 139 -8.20 -14.99 6.53
CA PRO A 139 -9.26 -13.98 6.59
C PRO A 139 -10.58 -14.54 7.14
N GLU A 140 -11.27 -13.74 7.95
CA GLU A 140 -12.70 -13.99 8.27
C GLU A 140 -13.55 -13.65 7.03
N PRO A 141 -14.41 -14.56 6.55
CA PRO A 141 -15.25 -14.34 5.37
C PRO A 141 -16.46 -13.43 5.63
N SER A 142 -16.20 -12.25 6.21
CA SER A 142 -17.22 -11.27 6.63
C SER A 142 -17.21 -9.97 5.81
N GLY A 143 -16.45 -9.91 4.71
CA GLY A 143 -16.35 -8.74 3.85
C GLY A 143 -15.20 -8.82 2.84
N TYR A 144 -15.20 -7.90 1.87
CA TYR A 144 -14.17 -7.79 0.83
C TYR A 144 -12.77 -7.44 1.38
N LEU A 145 -11.71 -7.85 0.66
CA LEU A 145 -10.35 -7.50 1.06
C LEU A 145 -10.04 -6.04 0.76
N HIS A 146 -9.23 -5.46 1.63
CA HIS A 146 -8.70 -4.11 1.48
C HIS A 146 -7.19 -4.11 1.55
N ILE A 147 -6.54 -3.00 1.22
CA ILE A 147 -5.08 -2.88 1.19
C ILE A 147 -4.39 -3.34 2.51
N GLY A 148 -5.05 -3.19 3.66
CA GLY A 148 -4.61 -3.80 4.93
C GLY A 148 -4.51 -5.33 4.90
N HIS A 149 -5.52 -6.01 4.33
CA HIS A 149 -5.48 -7.46 4.10
C HIS A 149 -4.48 -7.83 3.02
N ALA A 150 -4.33 -7.01 1.97
CA ALA A 150 -3.33 -7.23 0.92
C ALA A 150 -1.90 -7.28 1.52
N LYS A 151 -1.59 -6.43 2.52
CA LYS A 151 -0.31 -6.52 3.25
C LYS A 151 -0.12 -7.88 3.91
N ALA A 152 -1.13 -8.38 4.62
CA ALA A 152 -1.05 -9.68 5.28
C ALA A 152 -0.89 -10.82 4.25
N ALA A 153 -1.70 -10.82 3.19
CA ALA A 153 -1.68 -11.84 2.16
C ALA A 153 -0.33 -11.86 1.41
N LEU A 154 0.13 -10.71 0.91
CA LEU A 154 1.39 -10.58 0.16
C LEU A 154 2.62 -10.89 1.02
N LEU A 155 2.61 -10.58 2.33
CA LEU A 155 3.71 -10.97 3.22
C LEU A 155 3.76 -12.48 3.45
N ASN A 156 2.61 -13.12 3.69
CA ASN A 156 2.57 -14.58 3.85
C ASN A 156 3.02 -15.30 2.57
N ASP A 157 2.57 -14.81 1.41
CA ASP A 157 2.97 -15.29 0.07
C ASP A 157 4.47 -15.11 -0.19
N TYR A 158 5.01 -13.92 0.07
CA TYR A 158 6.45 -13.64 -0.07
C TYR A 158 7.31 -14.60 0.76
N PHE A 159 6.98 -14.80 2.03
CA PHE A 159 7.77 -15.71 2.86
C PHE A 159 7.63 -17.16 2.42
N ALA A 160 6.43 -17.61 2.08
CA ALA A 160 6.21 -18.96 1.58
C ALA A 160 6.93 -19.17 0.24
N HIS A 161 6.50 -18.50 -0.83
CA HIS A 161 6.89 -18.87 -2.19
C HIS A 161 8.17 -18.20 -2.68
N GLU A 162 8.42 -16.95 -2.29
CA GLU A 162 9.59 -16.22 -2.80
C GLU A 162 10.84 -16.50 -1.97
N LYS A 163 10.78 -16.27 -0.65
CA LYS A 163 11.95 -16.29 0.22
C LYS A 163 12.38 -17.69 0.66
N TYR A 164 11.45 -18.57 1.02
CA TYR A 164 11.78 -19.87 1.63
C TYR A 164 11.33 -21.09 0.82
N LYS A 165 10.65 -20.91 -0.32
CA LYS A 165 10.14 -22.01 -1.16
C LYS A 165 9.28 -23.03 -0.37
N GLY A 166 8.55 -22.51 0.60
CA GLY A 166 7.60 -23.21 1.46
C GLY A 166 6.17 -23.19 0.90
N LYS A 167 5.20 -23.34 1.80
CA LYS A 167 3.76 -23.39 1.48
C LYS A 167 2.97 -22.23 2.08
N LEU A 168 1.98 -21.77 1.35
CA LEU A 168 0.98 -20.79 1.78
C LEU A 168 -0.39 -21.46 1.89
N LEU A 169 -1.00 -21.37 3.07
CA LEU A 169 -2.39 -21.76 3.27
C LEU A 169 -3.31 -20.52 3.14
N LEU A 170 -4.43 -20.66 2.44
CA LEU A 170 -5.57 -19.76 2.56
C LEU A 170 -6.59 -20.42 3.49
N ARG A 171 -6.65 -19.95 4.74
CA ARG A 171 -7.60 -20.49 5.72
C ARG A 171 -8.76 -19.54 5.92
N PHE A 172 -9.98 -19.96 5.65
CA PHE A 172 -11.13 -19.18 6.08
C PHE A 172 -11.33 -19.35 7.58
N ASP A 173 -11.23 -18.25 8.32
CA ASP A 173 -11.46 -18.29 9.77
C ASP A 173 -12.95 -18.14 10.07
N ASP A 174 -13.69 -19.20 9.76
CA ASP A 174 -15.14 -19.29 9.80
C ASP A 174 -15.66 -19.81 11.15
N THR A 175 -15.47 -19.01 12.21
CA THR A 175 -15.90 -19.37 13.58
C THR A 175 -17.18 -18.64 14.02
N ASN A 176 -17.72 -17.77 13.18
CA ASN A 176 -18.77 -16.84 13.53
C ASN A 176 -19.96 -16.93 12.57
N PRO A 177 -20.94 -17.82 12.87
CA PRO A 177 -22.04 -18.15 11.95
C PRO A 177 -22.91 -16.94 11.58
N THR A 178 -22.93 -15.88 12.39
CA THR A 178 -23.78 -14.69 12.20
C THR A 178 -23.26 -13.73 11.12
N LYS A 179 -21.95 -13.71 10.87
CA LYS A 179 -21.32 -12.79 9.90
C LYS A 179 -20.84 -13.50 8.63
N GLU A 180 -20.82 -14.84 8.72
CA GLU A 180 -20.42 -15.82 7.72
C GLU A 180 -21.27 -15.79 6.43
N LYS A 181 -20.73 -15.50 5.24
CA LYS A 181 -21.44 -15.73 3.97
C LYS A 181 -20.56 -16.28 2.85
N GLN A 182 -21.15 -17.13 2.01
CA GLN A 182 -20.47 -17.71 0.84
C GLN A 182 -19.95 -16.64 -0.13
N GLU A 183 -20.72 -15.57 -0.35
CA GLU A 183 -20.34 -14.46 -1.24
C GLU A 183 -18.96 -13.87 -0.89
N PHE A 184 -18.64 -13.77 0.40
CA PHE A 184 -17.37 -13.21 0.84
C PHE A 184 -16.22 -14.21 0.71
N GLN A 185 -16.49 -15.51 0.82
CA GLN A 185 -15.48 -16.53 0.55
C GLN A 185 -15.06 -16.47 -0.92
N ASP A 186 -16.03 -16.47 -1.82
CA ASP A 186 -15.79 -16.41 -3.26
C ASP A 186 -15.04 -15.12 -3.62
N ALA A 187 -15.46 -13.99 -3.03
CA ALA A 187 -14.80 -12.70 -3.23
C ALA A 187 -13.35 -12.67 -2.73
N ILE A 188 -13.05 -13.31 -1.60
CA ILE A 188 -11.68 -13.41 -1.05
C ILE A 188 -10.79 -14.27 -1.94
N VAL A 189 -11.30 -15.40 -2.45
CA VAL A 189 -10.54 -16.24 -3.39
C VAL A 189 -10.20 -15.45 -4.65
N GLU A 190 -11.19 -14.73 -5.20
CA GLU A 190 -10.98 -13.85 -6.35
C GLU A 190 -9.99 -12.72 -6.03
N ASP A 191 -10.10 -12.07 -4.86
CA ASP A 191 -9.17 -11.01 -4.45
C ASP A 191 -7.73 -11.53 -4.28
N CYS A 192 -7.55 -12.75 -3.76
CA CYS A 192 -6.24 -13.41 -3.71
C CYS A 192 -5.68 -13.65 -5.13
N ALA A 193 -6.51 -14.13 -6.06
CA ALA A 193 -6.10 -14.32 -7.45
C ALA A 193 -5.75 -12.97 -8.11
N LEU A 194 -6.52 -11.92 -7.85
CA LEU A 194 -6.24 -10.55 -8.31
C LEU A 194 -4.92 -10.01 -7.76
N LEU A 195 -4.52 -10.40 -6.54
CA LEU A 195 -3.21 -10.10 -5.95
C LEU A 195 -2.08 -10.98 -6.49
N GLY A 196 -2.35 -11.88 -7.44
CA GLY A 196 -1.37 -12.84 -7.95
C GLY A 196 -0.92 -13.86 -6.90
N ILE A 197 -1.75 -14.12 -5.89
CA ILE A 197 -1.50 -15.08 -4.82
C ILE A 197 -2.21 -16.39 -5.17
N LYS A 198 -1.46 -17.48 -5.21
CA LYS A 198 -1.99 -18.83 -5.42
C LYS A 198 -1.68 -19.68 -4.19
N PRO A 199 -2.63 -19.87 -3.26
CA PRO A 199 -2.39 -20.72 -2.10
C PRO A 199 -2.14 -22.17 -2.52
N ASP A 200 -1.28 -22.88 -1.78
CA ASP A 200 -1.02 -24.31 -2.00
C ASP A 200 -2.17 -25.18 -1.51
N GLN A 201 -2.91 -24.69 -0.51
CA GLN A 201 -4.05 -25.36 0.06
C GLN A 201 -5.05 -24.34 0.59
N VAL A 202 -6.33 -24.65 0.41
CA VAL A 202 -7.45 -23.94 1.04
C VAL A 202 -7.97 -24.80 2.18
N SER A 203 -8.21 -24.19 3.34
CA SER A 203 -8.79 -24.84 4.50
C SER A 203 -9.77 -23.92 5.22
N TYR A 204 -10.48 -24.49 6.19
CA TYR A 204 -11.48 -23.77 6.97
C TYR A 204 -11.29 -24.12 8.45
N THR A 205 -11.39 -23.14 9.34
CA THR A 205 -11.36 -23.41 10.79
C THR A 205 -12.48 -24.39 11.17
N SER A 206 -13.63 -24.32 10.51
CA SER A 206 -14.77 -25.22 10.73
C SER A 206 -14.53 -26.68 10.36
N ASP A 207 -13.51 -26.99 9.53
CA ASP A 207 -13.09 -28.38 9.28
C ASP A 207 -12.54 -29.06 10.55
N TRP A 208 -12.12 -28.24 11.53
CA TRP A 208 -11.48 -28.68 12.77
C TRP A 208 -12.37 -28.56 14.01
N PHE A 209 -13.68 -28.27 13.86
CA PHE A 209 -14.58 -28.09 15.01
C PHE A 209 -14.64 -29.32 15.93
N ASP A 210 -14.61 -30.53 15.37
CA ASP A 210 -14.57 -31.75 16.18
C ASP A 210 -13.29 -31.79 17.06
N GLN A 211 -12.12 -31.56 16.48
CA GLN A 211 -10.84 -31.52 17.22
C GLN A 211 -10.78 -30.36 18.21
N LEU A 212 -11.34 -29.21 17.87
CA LEU A 212 -11.43 -28.05 18.75
C LEU A 212 -12.33 -28.33 19.96
N TYR A 213 -13.42 -29.06 19.77
CA TYR A 213 -14.31 -29.48 20.85
C TYR A 213 -13.60 -30.48 21.77
N GLU A 214 -12.97 -31.51 21.21
CA GLU A 214 -12.19 -32.49 21.99
C GLU A 214 -11.04 -31.84 22.76
N SER A 215 -10.36 -30.84 22.16
CA SER A 215 -9.32 -30.07 22.84
C SER A 215 -9.87 -29.28 24.03
N CYS A 216 -11.10 -28.76 23.94
CA CYS A 216 -11.77 -28.07 25.05
C CYS A 216 -12.17 -29.04 26.16
N VAL A 217 -12.73 -30.20 25.79
CA VAL A 217 -13.05 -31.28 26.75
C VAL A 217 -11.79 -31.71 27.50
N GLN A 218 -10.67 -31.89 26.80
CA GLN A 218 -9.40 -32.24 27.42
C GLN A 218 -8.89 -31.12 28.33
N ALA A 219 -8.99 -29.85 27.90
CA ALA A 219 -8.62 -28.71 28.74
C ALA A 219 -9.44 -28.64 30.04
N ILE A 220 -10.75 -28.93 30.00
CA ILE A 220 -11.59 -29.00 31.20
C ILE A 220 -11.11 -30.14 32.13
N LYS A 221 -10.86 -31.33 31.58
CA LYS A 221 -10.36 -32.49 32.34
C LYS A 221 -9.00 -32.24 33.00
N ASP A 222 -8.14 -31.49 32.33
CA ASP A 222 -6.81 -31.11 32.84
C ASP A 222 -6.87 -29.93 33.83
N GLY A 223 -8.06 -29.41 34.14
CA GLY A 223 -8.25 -28.25 35.04
C GLY A 223 -7.78 -26.93 34.44
N LEU A 224 -7.66 -26.85 33.11
CA LEU A 224 -7.20 -25.70 32.34
C LEU A 224 -8.35 -24.85 31.78
N ALA A 225 -9.60 -25.26 31.98
CA ALA A 225 -10.79 -24.53 31.58
C ALA A 225 -11.98 -24.82 32.51
N TYR A 226 -12.93 -23.90 32.57
CA TYR A 226 -14.14 -24.01 33.39
C TYR A 226 -15.34 -23.34 32.72
N ALA A 227 -16.55 -23.77 33.07
CA ALA A 227 -17.80 -23.17 32.63
C ALA A 227 -18.18 -21.98 33.52
N ASP A 228 -18.65 -20.89 32.91
CA ASP A 228 -18.99 -19.65 33.61
C ASP A 228 -20.33 -19.07 33.12
N ASP A 229 -21.26 -18.85 34.05
CA ASP A 229 -22.57 -18.22 33.84
C ASP A 229 -22.61 -16.75 34.30
N THR A 230 -21.47 -16.16 34.65
CA THR A 230 -21.38 -14.77 35.06
C THR A 230 -21.82 -13.85 33.92
N LEU A 231 -22.75 -12.93 34.24
CA LEU A 231 -23.22 -11.91 33.29
C LEU A 231 -22.06 -11.14 32.66
N GLN A 232 -22.14 -10.87 31.36
CA GLN A 232 -21.03 -10.31 30.56
C GLN A 232 -20.43 -9.03 31.15
N GLU A 233 -21.27 -8.10 31.64
CA GLU A 233 -20.79 -6.84 32.24
C GLU A 233 -20.01 -7.08 33.54
N LYS A 234 -20.52 -7.98 34.39
CA LYS A 234 -19.86 -8.39 35.63
C LYS A 234 -18.55 -9.13 35.36
N MET A 235 -18.56 -10.06 34.40
CA MET A 235 -17.35 -10.75 33.95
C MET A 235 -16.29 -9.76 33.44
N ARG A 236 -16.70 -8.73 32.69
CA ARG A 236 -15.79 -7.68 32.22
C ARG A 236 -15.16 -6.94 33.39
N ASP A 237 -15.96 -6.54 34.36
CA ASP A 237 -15.49 -5.83 35.56
C ASP A 237 -14.53 -6.71 36.39
N GLU A 238 -14.92 -7.95 36.69
CA GLU A 238 -14.10 -8.92 37.40
C GLU A 238 -12.75 -9.12 36.72
N ARG A 239 -12.73 -9.33 35.39
CA ARG A 239 -11.48 -9.44 34.62
C ARG A 239 -10.65 -8.17 34.67
N MET A 240 -11.27 -6.99 34.64
CA MET A 240 -10.54 -5.72 34.70
C MET A 240 -9.90 -5.48 36.07
N ASN A 241 -10.56 -5.93 37.13
CA ASN A 241 -10.15 -5.75 38.52
C ASN A 241 -9.33 -6.94 39.08
N GLY A 242 -9.16 -8.01 38.29
CA GLY A 242 -8.37 -9.17 38.68
C GLY A 242 -9.08 -10.14 39.64
N ILE A 243 -10.41 -10.14 39.61
CA ILE A 243 -11.27 -10.91 40.51
C ILE A 243 -11.59 -12.26 39.85
N ALA A 244 -11.41 -13.35 40.60
CA ALA A 244 -11.78 -14.69 40.15
C ALA A 244 -13.30 -14.83 40.02
N SER A 245 -13.76 -15.53 38.97
CA SER A 245 -15.16 -15.95 38.88
C SER A 245 -15.51 -16.90 40.02
N ALA A 246 -16.74 -16.79 40.53
CA ALA A 246 -17.26 -17.72 41.54
C ALA A 246 -17.32 -19.18 41.02
N ARG A 247 -17.32 -19.38 39.70
CA ARG A 247 -17.33 -20.71 39.04
C ARG A 247 -15.94 -21.27 38.76
N ARG A 248 -14.88 -20.52 39.04
CA ARG A 248 -13.50 -20.86 38.65
C ARG A 248 -13.00 -22.20 39.21
N ASP A 249 -13.49 -22.57 40.39
CA ASP A 249 -13.10 -23.81 41.08
C ASP A 249 -14.21 -24.89 41.06
N ALA A 250 -15.16 -24.78 40.13
CA ALA A 250 -16.13 -25.83 39.86
C ALA A 250 -15.44 -27.15 39.47
N SER A 251 -16.08 -28.28 39.79
CA SER A 251 -15.56 -29.61 39.50
C SER A 251 -15.49 -29.89 37.99
N VAL A 252 -14.65 -30.84 37.59
CA VAL A 252 -14.53 -31.25 36.18
C VAL A 252 -15.88 -31.76 35.66
N GLU A 253 -16.61 -32.50 36.48
CA GLU A 253 -17.92 -33.08 36.17
C GLU A 253 -18.97 -31.99 35.91
N GLU A 254 -19.04 -30.97 36.76
CA GLU A 254 -19.96 -29.82 36.57
C GLU A 254 -19.62 -29.04 35.31
N ASN A 255 -18.32 -28.76 35.08
CA ASN A 255 -17.87 -28.02 33.90
C ASN A 255 -18.23 -28.76 32.60
N LEU A 256 -18.03 -30.08 32.56
CA LEU A 256 -18.40 -30.91 31.40
C LEU A 256 -19.91 -30.96 31.20
N ALA A 257 -20.69 -31.08 32.28
CA ALA A 257 -22.16 -31.07 32.19
C ALA A 257 -22.68 -29.77 31.57
N HIS A 258 -22.16 -28.62 32.00
CA HIS A 258 -22.54 -27.33 31.41
C HIS A 258 -22.07 -27.17 29.97
N PHE A 259 -20.89 -27.68 29.61
CA PHE A 259 -20.43 -27.65 28.22
C PHE A 259 -21.31 -28.49 27.28
N GLU A 260 -21.85 -29.62 27.76
CA GLU A 260 -22.86 -30.39 27.02
C GLU A 260 -24.20 -29.64 26.89
N GLU A 261 -24.65 -28.94 27.92
CA GLU A 261 -25.85 -28.10 27.81
C GLU A 261 -25.64 -26.96 26.79
N MET A 262 -24.45 -26.33 26.79
CA MET A 262 -24.08 -25.35 25.75
C MET A 262 -24.19 -25.97 24.35
N LYS A 263 -23.64 -27.18 24.15
CA LYS A 263 -23.67 -27.88 22.86
C LYS A 263 -25.08 -28.17 22.36
N LYS A 264 -26.05 -28.42 23.26
CA LYS A 264 -27.47 -28.57 22.92
C LYS A 264 -28.12 -27.26 22.46
N GLY A 265 -27.56 -26.11 22.83
CA GLY A 265 -28.06 -24.79 22.45
C GLY A 265 -29.42 -24.41 23.06
N ASN A 266 -29.80 -25.02 24.18
CA ASN A 266 -31.04 -24.74 24.89
C ASN A 266 -30.93 -23.47 25.76
N GLU A 267 -32.02 -23.08 26.43
CA GLU A 267 -32.05 -21.89 27.31
C GLU A 267 -30.98 -21.93 28.40
N GLU A 268 -30.68 -23.11 28.93
CA GLU A 268 -29.63 -23.27 29.94
C GLU A 268 -28.24 -23.06 29.30
N GLY A 269 -27.94 -23.76 28.20
CA GLY A 269 -26.68 -23.64 27.48
C GLY A 269 -26.33 -22.22 27.02
N LEU A 270 -27.34 -21.40 26.69
CA LEU A 270 -27.18 -19.99 26.34
C LEU A 270 -26.63 -19.12 27.47
N ARG A 271 -26.78 -19.53 28.73
CA ARG A 271 -26.28 -18.80 29.90
C ARG A 271 -24.79 -18.99 30.12
N TRP A 272 -24.21 -20.05 29.55
CA TRP A 272 -22.85 -20.48 29.83
C TRP A 272 -21.86 -20.12 28.71
N CYS A 273 -20.62 -19.89 29.12
CA CYS A 273 -19.45 -19.89 28.25
C CYS A 273 -18.35 -20.75 28.88
N ILE A 274 -17.35 -21.16 28.09
CA ILE A 274 -16.15 -21.79 28.65
C ILE A 274 -15.03 -20.75 28.67
N ARG A 275 -14.32 -20.66 29.80
CA ARG A 275 -13.17 -19.80 30.00
C ARG A 275 -11.93 -20.65 30.22
N ALA A 276 -10.79 -20.22 29.69
CA ALA A 276 -9.50 -20.80 30.07
C ALA A 276 -9.19 -20.42 31.53
N LYS A 277 -8.61 -21.35 32.29
CA LYS A 277 -8.14 -21.16 33.66
C LYS A 277 -6.66 -20.79 33.62
N MET A 278 -6.39 -19.51 33.45
CA MET A 278 -5.06 -18.92 33.35
C MET A 278 -4.73 -18.20 34.68
N SER A 279 -4.37 -16.91 34.64
CA SER A 279 -4.27 -16.06 35.84
C SER A 279 -5.54 -15.20 35.94
N VAL A 280 -5.89 -14.75 37.14
CA VAL A 280 -6.99 -13.78 37.33
C VAL A 280 -6.47 -12.34 37.30
N ASP A 281 -5.22 -12.11 37.69
CA ASP A 281 -4.63 -10.81 38.01
C ASP A 281 -3.42 -10.43 37.14
N ASP A 282 -3.09 -11.22 36.10
CA ASP A 282 -1.96 -10.99 35.20
C ASP A 282 -1.92 -9.53 34.69
N PRO A 283 -0.77 -8.85 34.70
CA PRO A 283 -0.64 -7.51 34.13
C PRO A 283 -1.13 -7.42 32.68
N ASN A 284 -0.93 -8.49 31.90
CA ASN A 284 -1.54 -8.66 30.60
C ASN A 284 -2.99 -9.15 30.74
N LYS A 285 -3.94 -8.23 30.54
CA LYS A 285 -5.39 -8.51 30.65
C LYS A 285 -5.90 -9.60 29.69
N ALA A 286 -5.18 -9.88 28.60
CA ALA A 286 -5.54 -10.99 27.70
C ALA A 286 -5.36 -12.37 28.37
N MET A 287 -4.46 -12.48 29.34
CA MET A 287 -4.22 -13.71 30.12
C MET A 287 -5.22 -13.92 31.25
N ARG A 288 -6.15 -12.98 31.45
CA ARG A 288 -7.12 -13.02 32.55
C ARG A 288 -8.34 -13.87 32.21
N ASP A 289 -8.22 -15.17 32.45
CA ASP A 289 -9.24 -16.21 32.20
C ASP A 289 -10.15 -15.89 30.99
N PRO A 290 -9.59 -15.84 29.76
CA PRO A 290 -10.33 -15.44 28.57
C PRO A 290 -11.38 -16.48 28.16
N VAL A 291 -12.48 -16.03 27.55
CA VAL A 291 -13.51 -16.91 26.97
C VAL A 291 -12.94 -17.65 25.76
N ILE A 292 -13.10 -18.98 25.74
CA ILE A 292 -12.63 -19.87 24.69
C ILE A 292 -13.77 -20.52 23.89
N TYR A 293 -14.97 -20.64 24.45
CA TYR A 293 -16.18 -21.07 23.76
C TYR A 293 -17.40 -20.25 24.17
N ARG A 294 -18.30 -20.04 23.20
CA ARG A 294 -19.60 -19.38 23.39
C ARG A 294 -20.72 -20.21 22.77
N CYS A 295 -21.92 -20.13 23.36
CA CYS A 295 -23.14 -20.67 22.77
C CYS A 295 -23.72 -19.66 21.76
N ASN A 296 -24.02 -20.13 20.54
CA ASN A 296 -24.76 -19.39 19.52
C ASN A 296 -25.62 -20.40 18.73
N PRO A 297 -26.95 -20.39 18.88
CA PRO A 297 -27.80 -21.39 18.24
C PRO A 297 -27.92 -21.27 16.71
N GLN A 298 -27.38 -20.21 16.11
CA GLN A 298 -27.43 -19.99 14.66
C GLN A 298 -26.67 -21.09 13.90
N ALA A 299 -27.24 -21.49 12.76
CA ALA A 299 -26.63 -22.46 11.87
C ALA A 299 -25.35 -21.90 11.23
N HIS A 300 -24.32 -22.73 11.15
CA HIS A 300 -23.09 -22.41 10.45
C HIS A 300 -23.27 -22.58 8.95
N HIS A 301 -22.72 -21.66 8.15
CA HIS A 301 -22.88 -21.72 6.69
C HIS A 301 -22.28 -22.99 6.05
N ARG A 302 -21.29 -23.63 6.69
CA ARG A 302 -20.68 -24.91 6.23
C ARG A 302 -21.11 -26.16 6.99
N THR A 303 -21.26 -26.06 8.32
CA THR A 303 -21.52 -27.22 9.19
C THR A 303 -22.98 -27.33 9.61
N GLY A 304 -23.83 -26.43 9.10
CA GLY A 304 -25.27 -26.42 9.32
C GLY A 304 -25.61 -26.31 10.80
N GLU A 305 -26.51 -27.17 11.27
CA GLU A 305 -26.96 -27.18 12.65
C GLU A 305 -26.16 -28.11 13.58
N LYS A 306 -25.08 -28.74 13.08
CA LYS A 306 -24.27 -29.68 13.87
C LYS A 306 -23.75 -29.07 15.17
N TRP A 307 -23.41 -27.78 15.13
CA TRP A 307 -22.84 -27.06 16.26
C TRP A 307 -23.71 -25.88 16.66
N LYS A 308 -23.93 -25.74 17.97
CA LYS A 308 -24.57 -24.58 18.60
C LYS A 308 -23.60 -23.85 19.55
N ILE A 309 -22.34 -24.30 19.57
CA ILE A 309 -21.23 -23.71 20.30
C ILE A 309 -20.09 -23.46 19.32
N TYR A 310 -19.40 -22.35 19.49
CA TYR A 310 -18.31 -21.96 18.60
C TYR A 310 -17.10 -21.50 19.41
N PRO A 311 -15.88 -21.94 19.03
CA PRO A 311 -14.67 -21.49 19.68
C PRO A 311 -14.41 -20.00 19.39
N THR A 312 -13.68 -19.34 20.27
CA THR A 312 -13.17 -17.99 20.00
C THR A 312 -11.88 -18.06 19.18
N TYR A 313 -11.59 -16.98 18.45
CA TYR A 313 -10.36 -16.83 17.65
C TYR A 313 -9.09 -17.20 18.44
N ASP A 314 -8.99 -16.74 19.69
CA ASP A 314 -7.81 -16.96 20.51
C ASP A 314 -7.59 -18.43 20.89
N PHE A 315 -8.66 -19.22 20.95
CA PHE A 315 -8.59 -20.65 21.24
C PHE A 315 -8.32 -21.46 19.97
N CYS A 316 -9.05 -21.20 18.88
CA CYS A 316 -8.91 -22.00 17.66
C CYS A 316 -7.61 -21.73 16.92
N CYS A 317 -7.15 -20.48 16.83
CA CYS A 317 -5.99 -20.10 16.03
C CYS A 317 -4.72 -20.91 16.36
N PRO A 318 -4.27 -21.04 17.63
CA PRO A 318 -3.08 -21.83 17.95
C PRO A 318 -3.25 -23.33 17.69
N ILE A 319 -4.45 -23.88 17.90
CA ILE A 319 -4.73 -25.31 17.67
C ILE A 319 -4.66 -25.61 16.17
N VAL A 320 -5.40 -24.84 15.35
CA VAL A 320 -5.47 -25.08 13.92
C VAL A 320 -4.13 -24.76 13.23
N ASP A 321 -3.44 -23.68 13.62
CA ASP A 321 -2.09 -23.41 13.12
C ASP A 321 -1.15 -24.59 13.43
N SER A 322 -1.28 -25.20 14.61
CA SER A 322 -0.50 -26.39 14.96
C SER A 322 -0.83 -27.59 14.07
N LEU A 323 -2.12 -27.92 13.93
CA LEU A 323 -2.64 -29.07 13.16
C LEU A 323 -2.32 -28.97 11.67
N GLU A 324 -2.39 -27.77 11.08
CA GLU A 324 -2.12 -27.53 9.66
C GLU A 324 -0.64 -27.42 9.32
N GLY A 325 0.26 -27.58 10.30
CA GLY A 325 1.69 -27.51 10.06
C GLY A 325 2.24 -26.09 9.90
N VAL A 326 1.47 -25.04 10.21
CA VAL A 326 1.93 -23.63 10.18
C VAL A 326 3.18 -23.49 11.04
N THR A 327 4.27 -23.05 10.44
CA THR A 327 5.54 -22.79 11.15
C THR A 327 5.54 -21.38 11.75
N HIS A 328 5.00 -20.42 11.00
CA HIS A 328 5.03 -19.01 11.32
C HIS A 328 3.65 -18.38 11.14
N ALA A 329 3.04 -18.01 12.26
CA ALA A 329 1.81 -17.25 12.32
C ALA A 329 2.12 -15.76 12.18
N LEU A 330 1.99 -15.23 10.96
CA LEU A 330 2.13 -13.80 10.72
C LEU A 330 0.86 -13.08 11.18
N ARG A 331 1.00 -12.09 12.07
CA ARG A 331 -0.13 -11.34 12.66
C ARG A 331 0.17 -9.85 12.77
N THR A 332 -0.87 -9.03 12.77
CA THR A 332 -0.71 -7.59 13.02
C THR A 332 -0.34 -7.34 14.49
N THR A 333 0.35 -6.23 14.74
CA THR A 333 0.77 -5.83 16.11
C THR A 333 -0.39 -5.56 17.08
N GLU A 334 -1.63 -5.44 16.58
CA GLU A 334 -2.85 -5.37 17.39
C GLU A 334 -3.10 -6.63 18.23
N TYR A 335 -2.45 -7.75 17.86
CA TYR A 335 -2.55 -9.02 18.58
C TYR A 335 -1.37 -9.28 19.53
N ASN A 336 -0.46 -8.32 19.75
CA ASN A 336 0.73 -8.53 20.59
C ASN A 336 0.38 -8.99 22.01
N ASP A 337 -0.62 -8.39 22.65
CA ASP A 337 -1.08 -8.79 23.99
C ASP A 337 -1.60 -10.25 24.00
N ARG A 338 -2.06 -10.75 22.86
CA ARG A 338 -2.57 -12.12 22.68
C ARG A 338 -1.47 -13.11 22.27
N ASP A 339 -0.23 -12.67 22.05
CA ASP A 339 0.89 -13.58 21.75
C ASP A 339 1.18 -14.50 22.95
N ALA A 340 1.16 -13.96 24.17
CA ALA A 340 1.32 -14.75 25.40
C ALA A 340 0.22 -15.81 25.54
N GLN A 341 -1.03 -15.42 25.25
CA GLN A 341 -2.18 -16.31 25.27
C GLN A 341 -2.04 -17.45 24.24
N TYR A 342 -1.64 -17.11 23.02
CA TYR A 342 -1.37 -18.07 21.96
C TYR A 342 -0.33 -19.12 22.40
N GLN A 343 0.82 -18.66 22.93
CA GLN A 343 1.88 -19.56 23.38
C GLN A 343 1.49 -20.38 24.63
N TRP A 344 0.61 -19.85 25.48
CA TRP A 344 0.03 -20.61 26.59
C TRP A 344 -0.78 -21.81 26.09
N PHE A 345 -1.61 -21.64 25.06
CA PHE A 345 -2.34 -22.77 24.47
C PHE A 345 -1.40 -23.79 23.84
N ILE A 346 -0.40 -23.33 23.08
CA ILE A 346 0.62 -24.22 22.49
C ILE A 346 1.27 -25.11 23.56
N LYS A 347 1.68 -24.50 24.69
CA LYS A 347 2.34 -25.21 25.78
C LYS A 347 1.41 -26.17 26.51
N ASN A 348 0.25 -25.68 26.98
CA ASN A 348 -0.60 -26.45 27.89
C ASN A 348 -1.40 -27.54 27.18
N LEU A 349 -1.75 -27.31 25.91
CA LEU A 349 -2.39 -28.34 25.06
C LEU A 349 -1.36 -29.24 24.35
N LYS A 350 -0.06 -29.11 24.67
CA LYS A 350 1.06 -29.92 24.14
C LYS A 350 1.09 -29.96 22.61
N LEU A 351 0.85 -28.81 21.99
CA LEU A 351 0.77 -28.67 20.53
C LEU A 351 2.15 -28.50 19.91
N ARG A 352 2.27 -28.79 18.61
CA ARG A 352 3.46 -28.44 17.82
C ARG A 352 3.67 -26.92 17.88
N LYS A 353 4.91 -26.51 18.16
CA LYS A 353 5.31 -25.10 18.28
C LYS A 353 5.03 -24.34 16.98
N VAL A 354 4.46 -23.14 17.13
CA VAL A 354 4.25 -22.16 16.05
C VAL A 354 4.81 -20.82 16.49
N HIS A 355 5.57 -20.19 15.60
CA HIS A 355 6.24 -18.92 15.83
C HIS A 355 5.34 -17.75 15.47
N ASN A 356 5.09 -16.83 16.40
CA ASN A 356 4.38 -15.59 16.08
C ASN A 356 5.35 -14.59 15.45
N TRP A 357 4.96 -14.02 14.31
CA TRP A 357 5.72 -12.98 13.62
C TRP A 357 4.85 -11.74 13.43
N GLY A 358 5.15 -10.70 14.19
CA GLY A 358 4.34 -9.48 14.25
C GLY A 358 4.75 -8.44 13.21
N PHE A 359 3.78 -7.85 12.51
CA PHE A 359 3.98 -6.72 11.59
C PHE A 359 2.97 -5.59 11.83
N ALA A 360 3.35 -4.35 11.54
CA ALA A 360 2.40 -3.24 11.64
C ALA A 360 1.30 -3.34 10.58
N ARG A 361 0.04 -3.10 10.98
CA ARG A 361 -1.06 -2.91 10.03
C ARG A 361 -0.75 -1.78 9.04
N LEU A 362 -1.21 -1.93 7.80
CA LEU A 362 -1.12 -0.86 6.81
C LEU A 362 -2.27 0.12 7.02
N ASN A 363 -1.96 1.40 7.18
CA ASN A 363 -2.93 2.48 7.19
C ASN A 363 -2.50 3.55 6.19
N PHE A 364 -3.45 4.27 5.62
CA PHE A 364 -3.20 5.43 4.79
C PHE A 364 -3.93 6.65 5.33
N VAL A 365 -3.39 7.83 5.06
CA VAL A 365 -4.10 9.08 5.32
C VAL A 365 -5.32 9.22 4.41
N ARG A 366 -6.32 9.97 4.89
CA ARG A 366 -7.52 10.37 4.14
C ARG A 366 -8.34 9.20 3.57
N THR A 367 -8.30 8.07 4.27
CA THR A 367 -9.12 6.89 3.97
C THR A 367 -9.48 6.15 5.25
N VAL A 368 -10.38 5.16 5.15
CA VAL A 368 -10.77 4.29 6.27
C VAL A 368 -10.64 2.82 5.87
N LEU A 369 -10.12 1.98 6.75
CA LEU A 369 -10.02 0.53 6.52
C LEU A 369 -10.97 -0.29 7.40
N SER A 370 -11.70 0.36 8.30
CA SER A 370 -12.69 -0.33 9.13
C SER A 370 -13.83 -0.85 8.26
N LYS A 371 -14.06 -2.17 8.26
CA LYS A 371 -15.20 -2.81 7.56
C LYS A 371 -16.52 -2.09 7.85
N ARG A 372 -16.81 -1.80 9.14
CA ARG A 372 -18.01 -1.05 9.56
C ARG A 372 -18.14 0.31 8.88
N LYS A 373 -17.05 1.07 8.76
CA LYS A 373 -17.05 2.40 8.11
C LYS A 373 -17.18 2.26 6.59
N LEU A 374 -16.51 1.28 5.98
CA LEU A 374 -16.60 1.01 4.55
C LEU A 374 -18.00 0.57 4.11
N THR A 375 -18.63 -0.33 4.87
CA THR A 375 -20.03 -0.75 4.64
C THR A 375 -20.98 0.44 4.67
N LYS A 376 -20.85 1.34 5.67
CA LYS A 376 -21.64 2.58 5.71
C LYS A 376 -21.47 3.45 4.46
N ILE A 377 -20.24 3.58 3.93
CA ILE A 377 -19.96 4.38 2.74
C ILE A 377 -20.65 3.78 1.50
N VAL A 378 -20.63 2.45 1.37
CA VAL A 378 -21.29 1.73 0.28
C VAL A 378 -22.81 1.81 0.41
N ASP A 379 -23.36 1.51 1.58
CA ASP A 379 -24.81 1.49 1.83
C ASP A 379 -25.45 2.88 1.67
N ALA A 380 -24.70 3.94 1.97
CA ALA A 380 -25.14 5.32 1.77
C ALA A 380 -25.06 5.79 0.30
N GLY A 381 -24.55 4.96 -0.63
CA GLY A 381 -24.42 5.30 -2.05
C GLY A 381 -23.39 6.38 -2.36
N ILE A 382 -22.48 6.69 -1.43
CA ILE A 382 -21.39 7.67 -1.64
C ILE A 382 -20.40 7.16 -2.70
N VAL A 383 -20.25 5.83 -2.76
CA VAL A 383 -19.47 5.11 -3.76
C VAL A 383 -20.37 4.15 -4.54
N SER A 384 -19.95 3.78 -5.74
CA SER A 384 -20.71 2.89 -6.63
C SER A 384 -20.76 1.43 -6.14
N GLY A 385 -19.81 1.03 -5.29
CA GLY A 385 -19.71 -0.34 -4.77
C GLY A 385 -18.37 -0.60 -4.09
N TRP A 386 -18.10 -1.88 -3.80
CA TRP A 386 -16.85 -2.31 -3.17
C TRP A 386 -15.63 -2.25 -4.11
N ASP A 387 -15.84 -2.24 -5.42
CA ASP A 387 -14.81 -2.11 -6.44
C ASP A 387 -14.61 -0.67 -6.92
N ASP A 388 -15.31 0.31 -6.33
CA ASP A 388 -15.19 1.72 -6.69
C ASP A 388 -13.73 2.20 -6.57
N PRO A 389 -13.19 2.94 -7.56
CA PRO A 389 -11.78 3.39 -7.56
C PRO A 389 -11.36 4.20 -6.33
N ARG A 390 -12.31 4.84 -5.62
CA ARG A 390 -12.04 5.59 -4.39
C ARG A 390 -11.87 4.68 -3.17
N MET A 391 -12.40 3.45 -3.23
CA MET A 391 -12.36 2.50 -2.13
C MET A 391 -10.95 1.93 -1.93
N PRO A 392 -10.47 1.80 -0.68
CA PRO A 392 -9.19 1.20 -0.37
C PRO A 392 -9.25 -0.34 -0.40
N THR A 393 -10.22 -0.91 -1.13
CA THR A 393 -10.35 -2.34 -1.38
C THR A 393 -9.29 -2.80 -2.38
N VAL A 394 -8.97 -4.10 -2.43
CA VAL A 394 -8.07 -4.64 -3.46
C VAL A 394 -8.62 -4.34 -4.86
N ARG A 395 -9.93 -4.56 -5.04
CA ARG A 395 -10.64 -4.29 -6.29
C ARG A 395 -10.63 -2.80 -6.65
N GLY A 396 -10.94 -1.92 -5.70
CA GLY A 396 -10.98 -0.48 -5.90
C GLY A 396 -9.64 0.11 -6.33
N VAL A 397 -8.56 -0.20 -5.61
CA VAL A 397 -7.23 0.31 -5.98
C VAL A 397 -6.75 -0.25 -7.33
N ARG A 398 -7.05 -1.52 -7.64
CA ARG A 398 -6.75 -2.12 -8.95
C ARG A 398 -7.55 -1.45 -10.07
N ARG A 399 -8.86 -1.24 -9.87
CA ARG A 399 -9.73 -0.53 -10.83
C ARG A 399 -9.31 0.92 -11.04
N ARG A 400 -8.71 1.56 -10.03
CA ARG A 400 -8.05 2.88 -10.16
C ARG A 400 -6.75 2.84 -10.97
N GLY A 401 -6.16 1.66 -11.20
CA GLY A 401 -4.92 1.47 -11.97
C GLY A 401 -3.68 1.11 -11.14
N ALA A 402 -3.87 0.62 -9.91
CA ALA A 402 -2.79 -0.02 -9.17
C ALA A 402 -2.41 -1.37 -9.80
N VAL A 403 -1.11 -1.61 -9.97
CA VAL A 403 -0.57 -2.90 -10.39
C VAL A 403 0.02 -3.66 -9.22
N ILE A 404 -0.17 -4.98 -9.20
CA ILE A 404 0.23 -5.85 -8.09
C ILE A 404 1.74 -5.80 -7.80
N PRO A 405 2.65 -5.82 -8.80
CA PRO A 405 4.08 -5.72 -8.52
C PRO A 405 4.45 -4.45 -7.73
N ALA A 406 3.79 -3.33 -8.01
CA ALA A 406 4.01 -2.09 -7.28
C ALA A 406 3.48 -2.15 -5.84
N LEU A 407 2.31 -2.76 -5.63
CA LEU A 407 1.74 -2.97 -4.30
C LEU A 407 2.61 -3.90 -3.45
N ARG A 408 3.08 -5.00 -4.04
CA ARG A 408 4.02 -5.96 -3.42
C ARG A 408 5.32 -5.26 -3.03
N GLU A 409 5.96 -4.54 -3.96
CA GLU A 409 7.17 -3.75 -3.69
C GLU A 409 6.93 -2.74 -2.57
N PHE A 410 5.82 -2.01 -2.59
CA PHE A 410 5.49 -1.01 -1.57
C PHE A 410 5.33 -1.63 -0.17
N ILE A 411 4.70 -2.80 -0.07
CA ILE A 411 4.54 -3.53 1.19
C ILE A 411 5.89 -4.04 1.70
N LEU A 412 6.69 -4.67 0.84
CA LEU A 412 7.99 -5.24 1.24
C LEU A 412 9.00 -4.16 1.65
N LYS A 413 8.94 -2.97 1.01
CA LYS A 413 9.76 -1.80 1.38
C LYS A 413 9.54 -1.29 2.80
N GLN A 414 8.39 -1.54 3.41
CA GLN A 414 8.13 -1.13 4.79
C GLN A 414 8.96 -1.92 5.81
N GLY A 415 9.53 -3.06 5.40
CA GLY A 415 10.37 -3.90 6.24
C GLY A 415 9.60 -4.53 7.41
N PRO A 416 10.31 -5.02 8.44
CA PRO A 416 9.72 -5.71 9.59
C PRO A 416 9.19 -4.73 10.65
N SER A 417 8.96 -3.47 10.27
CA SER A 417 8.53 -2.44 11.22
C SER A 417 7.23 -2.84 11.91
N LYS A 418 7.25 -2.73 13.24
CA LYS A 418 6.08 -2.93 14.11
C LYS A 418 5.34 -1.62 14.40
N ASN A 419 5.87 -0.48 13.93
CA ASN A 419 5.27 0.83 14.14
C ASN A 419 4.09 1.04 13.18
N ILE A 420 2.92 1.33 13.76
CA ILE A 420 1.74 1.70 12.99
C ILE A 420 1.89 3.15 12.57
N VAL A 421 2.01 3.38 11.27
CA VAL A 421 2.15 4.72 10.67
C VAL A 421 1.10 4.86 9.59
N ASN A 422 0.43 6.02 9.55
CA ASN A 422 -0.42 6.38 8.42
C ASN A 422 0.47 6.77 7.26
N GLN A 423 0.46 5.95 6.21
CA GLN A 423 1.22 6.18 5.01
C GLN A 423 0.53 7.23 4.13
N ASP A 424 1.34 8.01 3.44
CA ASP A 424 0.84 8.86 2.36
C ASP A 424 0.68 8.04 1.07
N TRP A 425 -0.37 8.33 0.31
CA TRP A 425 -0.64 7.67 -0.98
C TRP A 425 0.43 7.98 -2.03
N PHE A 426 1.14 9.11 -1.92
CA PHE A 426 2.22 9.55 -2.79
C PHE A 426 3.24 8.44 -3.04
N ALA A 427 3.75 7.84 -1.97
CA ALA A 427 4.84 6.87 -2.06
C ALA A 427 4.40 5.59 -2.78
N PHE A 428 3.17 5.17 -2.53
CA PHE A 428 2.55 4.05 -3.25
C PHE A 428 2.38 4.37 -4.73
N TRP A 429 1.76 5.50 -5.08
CA TRP A 429 1.51 5.88 -6.48
C TRP A 429 2.79 6.20 -7.26
N ALA A 430 3.81 6.77 -6.60
CA ALA A 430 5.14 6.94 -7.19
C ALA A 430 5.82 5.61 -7.49
N THR A 431 5.60 4.58 -6.64
CA THR A 431 6.05 3.22 -6.91
C THR A 431 5.25 2.62 -8.07
N ASN A 432 3.91 2.77 -8.06
CA ASN A 432 3.03 2.33 -9.14
C ASN A 432 3.44 2.89 -10.50
N LYS A 433 3.74 4.19 -10.56
CA LYS A 433 4.22 4.86 -11.77
C LYS A 433 5.42 4.16 -12.40
N LYS A 434 6.39 3.69 -11.60
CA LYS A 434 7.60 3.01 -12.11
C LYS A 434 7.28 1.70 -12.82
N HIS A 435 6.22 1.01 -12.41
CA HIS A 435 5.77 -0.25 -13.01
C HIS A 435 4.90 -0.04 -14.25
N ILE A 436 4.12 1.04 -14.31
CA ILE A 436 3.23 1.32 -15.45
C ILE A 436 3.90 2.13 -16.57
N GLU A 437 4.91 2.97 -16.27
CA GLU A 437 5.57 3.80 -17.29
C GLU A 437 6.20 2.99 -18.44
N PRO A 438 6.83 1.81 -18.19
CA PRO A 438 7.35 0.96 -19.27
C PRO A 438 6.30 0.34 -20.19
N THR A 439 5.05 0.21 -19.73
CA THR A 439 3.97 -0.48 -20.43
C THR A 439 2.90 0.46 -20.98
N ALA A 440 2.90 1.73 -20.55
CA ALA A 440 1.93 2.74 -20.96
C ALA A 440 2.24 3.33 -22.34
N ALA A 441 1.45 2.95 -23.34
CA ALA A 441 1.46 3.60 -24.64
C ALA A 441 0.95 5.05 -24.54
N ARG A 442 1.54 5.95 -25.34
CA ARG A 442 1.19 7.38 -25.32
C ARG A 442 0.16 7.73 -26.37
N TYR A 443 -0.82 8.51 -25.99
CA TYR A 443 -1.90 9.02 -26.84
C TYR A 443 -2.13 10.50 -26.58
N THR A 444 -2.97 11.12 -27.40
CA THR A 444 -3.35 12.53 -27.23
C THR A 444 -4.85 12.62 -26.99
N ALA A 445 -5.23 13.42 -26.00
CA ALA A 445 -6.61 13.83 -25.76
C ALA A 445 -6.63 15.34 -25.51
N ILE A 446 -7.66 16.02 -26.02
CA ILE A 446 -7.86 17.47 -25.89
C ILE A 446 -9.23 17.70 -25.28
N ASP A 447 -9.32 18.56 -24.27
CA ASP A 447 -10.59 18.83 -23.57
C ASP A 447 -11.62 19.41 -24.54
N ASP A 448 -12.86 18.92 -24.47
CA ASP A 448 -13.90 19.26 -25.43
C ASP A 448 -14.38 20.71 -25.25
N ASP A 449 -14.58 21.12 -24.00
CA ASP A 449 -14.91 22.51 -23.63
C ASP A 449 -13.73 23.47 -23.89
N GLY A 450 -12.50 22.96 -23.92
CA GLY A 450 -11.26 23.72 -24.07
C GLY A 450 -10.63 23.63 -25.45
N ARG A 451 -11.29 23.07 -26.46
CA ARG A 451 -10.67 22.89 -27.77
C ARG A 451 -10.65 24.20 -28.58
N VAL A 452 -9.49 24.54 -29.11
CA VAL A 452 -9.29 25.69 -30.00
C VAL A 452 -9.05 25.18 -31.42
N PRO A 453 -9.84 25.61 -32.42
CA PRO A 453 -9.56 25.29 -33.81
C PRO A 453 -8.31 26.05 -34.30
N VAL A 454 -7.46 25.35 -35.05
CA VAL A 454 -6.18 25.85 -35.51
C VAL A 454 -6.00 25.51 -36.98
N THR A 455 -5.61 26.51 -37.77
CA THR A 455 -5.25 26.34 -39.17
C THR A 455 -3.73 26.24 -39.33
N ILE A 456 -3.25 25.18 -39.97
CA ILE A 456 -1.83 24.95 -40.24
C ILE A 456 -1.48 25.40 -41.67
N ILE A 457 -0.70 26.47 -41.77
CA ILE A 457 -0.11 26.98 -43.02
C ILE A 457 1.14 26.16 -43.35
N GLY A 458 1.26 25.71 -44.59
CA GLY A 458 2.35 24.86 -45.05
C GLY A 458 2.15 23.36 -44.80
N ALA A 459 0.97 22.95 -44.31
CA ALA A 459 0.58 21.53 -44.28
C ALA A 459 0.50 20.97 -45.71
N ARG A 460 0.75 19.66 -45.86
CA ARG A 460 0.58 18.94 -47.13
C ARG A 460 -0.91 18.94 -47.52
N GLU A 461 -1.19 18.90 -48.82
CA GLU A 461 -2.56 18.86 -49.34
C GLU A 461 -3.26 17.54 -48.98
N GLY A 462 -4.49 17.63 -48.48
CA GLY A 462 -5.29 16.48 -48.04
C GLY A 462 -4.97 15.96 -46.63
N VAL A 463 -5.58 14.83 -46.28
CA VAL A 463 -5.38 14.15 -44.99
C VAL A 463 -4.33 13.05 -45.16
N ILE A 464 -3.25 13.13 -44.41
CA ILE A 464 -2.12 12.18 -44.49
C ILE A 464 -1.92 11.52 -43.13
N SER A 465 -1.62 10.22 -43.11
CA SER A 465 -1.29 9.52 -41.88
C SER A 465 0.10 8.91 -41.93
N GLU A 466 0.84 8.99 -40.82
CA GLU A 466 2.12 8.29 -40.65
C GLU A 466 2.11 7.45 -39.36
N ASP A 467 2.79 6.32 -39.38
CA ASP A 467 3.01 5.52 -38.18
C ASP A 467 4.19 6.09 -37.38
N LYS A 468 3.95 6.36 -36.10
CA LYS A 468 4.96 6.80 -35.13
C LYS A 468 4.99 5.85 -33.93
N PRO A 469 6.13 5.67 -33.26
CA PRO A 469 6.20 4.87 -32.04
C PRO A 469 5.21 5.37 -30.97
N LYS A 470 4.54 4.42 -30.30
CA LYS A 470 3.65 4.71 -29.16
C LYS A 470 4.40 5.24 -27.94
N HIS A 471 5.70 4.96 -27.81
CA HIS A 471 6.51 5.47 -26.72
C HIS A 471 7.95 5.74 -27.21
N ALA A 472 8.57 6.82 -26.73
CA ALA A 472 9.89 7.25 -27.20
C ALA A 472 11.04 6.37 -26.68
N LYS A 473 10.85 5.69 -25.54
CA LYS A 473 11.89 4.89 -24.87
C LYS A 473 11.63 3.38 -24.87
N TYR A 474 10.38 2.96 -25.05
CA TYR A 474 9.95 1.57 -24.87
C TYR A 474 9.28 1.13 -26.16
N ASP A 475 9.60 -0.07 -26.62
CA ASP A 475 9.01 -0.61 -27.84
C ASP A 475 7.60 -1.16 -27.53
N LEU A 476 6.60 -0.30 -27.73
CA LEU A 476 5.18 -0.62 -27.54
C LEU A 476 4.43 -0.68 -28.88
N GLY A 477 5.17 -0.82 -29.98
CA GLY A 477 4.66 -0.71 -31.34
C GLY A 477 4.35 0.72 -31.77
N ASN A 478 3.62 0.85 -32.88
CA ASN A 478 3.32 2.13 -33.51
C ASN A 478 1.85 2.53 -33.32
N LYS A 479 1.60 3.82 -33.46
CA LYS A 479 0.28 4.44 -33.57
C LYS A 479 0.25 5.33 -34.81
N LYS A 480 -0.94 5.49 -35.37
CA LYS A 480 -1.20 6.37 -36.50
C LYS A 480 -1.29 7.82 -36.02
N ILE A 481 -0.54 8.72 -36.64
CA ILE A 481 -0.70 10.17 -36.49
C ILE A 481 -1.30 10.71 -37.77
N VAL A 482 -2.41 11.43 -37.65
CA VAL A 482 -3.12 12.04 -38.79
C VAL A 482 -2.78 13.53 -38.86
N PHE A 483 -2.33 13.96 -40.03
CA PHE A 483 -1.91 15.31 -40.35
C PHE A 483 -2.89 15.93 -41.34
N SER A 484 -3.35 17.15 -41.04
CA SER A 484 -4.17 17.96 -41.95
C SER A 484 -4.04 19.45 -41.61
N SER A 485 -4.53 20.32 -42.50
CA SER A 485 -4.50 21.77 -42.25
C SER A 485 -5.45 22.21 -41.13
N SER A 486 -6.43 21.38 -40.74
CA SER A 486 -7.37 21.65 -39.66
C SER A 486 -7.02 20.81 -38.43
N VAL A 487 -6.57 21.47 -37.36
CA VAL A 487 -6.24 20.81 -36.09
C VAL A 487 -6.95 21.47 -34.92
N ILE A 488 -7.00 20.77 -33.79
CA ILE A 488 -7.45 21.29 -32.51
C ILE A 488 -6.32 21.24 -31.49
N MET A 489 -6.35 22.19 -30.56
CA MET A 489 -5.38 22.33 -29.47
C MET A 489 -6.06 22.72 -28.16
N GLU A 490 -5.35 22.55 -27.04
CA GLU A 490 -5.84 22.93 -25.71
C GLU A 490 -5.89 24.45 -25.53
N GLN A 491 -6.96 24.94 -24.89
CA GLN A 491 -7.16 26.36 -24.61
C GLN A 491 -6.03 26.92 -23.72
N ALA A 492 -5.61 26.15 -22.71
CA ALA A 492 -4.52 26.55 -21.82
C ALA A 492 -3.19 26.73 -22.59
N ASP A 493 -2.94 25.91 -23.61
CA ASP A 493 -1.77 26.07 -24.48
C ASP A 493 -1.93 27.27 -25.40
N ALA A 494 -3.07 27.38 -26.07
CA ALA A 494 -3.38 28.47 -26.99
C ALA A 494 -3.27 29.85 -26.32
N GLN A 495 -3.79 29.99 -25.10
CA GLN A 495 -3.71 31.22 -24.30
C GLN A 495 -2.28 31.58 -23.90
N SER A 496 -1.39 30.59 -23.84
CA SER A 496 0.00 30.83 -23.45
C SER A 496 0.82 31.45 -24.57
N PHE A 497 0.40 31.31 -25.83
CA PHE A 497 1.19 31.70 -27.00
C PHE A 497 1.35 33.20 -27.16
N ALA A 498 2.50 33.61 -27.68
CA ALA A 498 2.75 34.96 -28.16
C ALA A 498 2.76 34.99 -29.69
N GLN A 499 2.40 36.15 -30.25
CA GLN A 499 2.51 36.42 -31.67
C GLN A 499 3.96 36.24 -32.14
N ASP A 500 4.15 35.56 -33.28
CA ASP A 500 5.43 35.19 -33.89
C ASP A 500 6.34 34.29 -33.02
N GLU A 501 5.78 33.65 -31.99
CA GLU A 501 6.49 32.67 -31.19
C GLU A 501 6.66 31.34 -31.93
N GLU A 502 7.84 30.73 -31.84
CA GLU A 502 8.10 29.38 -32.35
C GLU A 502 7.80 28.32 -31.29
N ILE A 503 6.95 27.35 -31.63
CA ILE A 503 6.49 26.27 -30.75
C ILE A 503 6.72 24.90 -31.40
N THR A 504 6.85 23.85 -30.59
CA THR A 504 6.94 22.46 -31.08
C THR A 504 5.57 21.77 -31.05
N LEU A 505 5.06 21.38 -32.22
CA LEU A 505 3.94 20.45 -32.37
C LEU A 505 4.45 19.01 -32.20
N MET A 506 4.01 18.32 -31.15
CA MET A 506 4.48 16.96 -30.85
C MET A 506 4.26 16.02 -32.03
N ASN A 507 5.31 15.27 -32.42
CA ASN A 507 5.33 14.35 -33.56
C ASN A 507 5.13 14.96 -34.97
N TRP A 508 5.11 16.29 -35.10
CA TRP A 508 5.08 16.99 -36.39
C TRP A 508 6.35 17.80 -36.64
N GLY A 509 6.75 18.66 -35.71
CA GLY A 509 7.88 19.58 -35.87
C GLY A 509 7.58 20.96 -35.29
N ASN A 510 8.38 21.97 -35.63
CA ASN A 510 8.15 23.33 -35.18
C ASN A 510 7.11 24.06 -36.05
N ALA A 511 6.43 25.02 -35.45
CA ALA A 511 5.54 25.96 -36.12
C ALA A 511 5.64 27.36 -35.48
N ILE A 512 5.39 28.39 -36.26
CA ILE A 512 5.38 29.79 -35.82
C ILE A 512 3.93 30.26 -35.66
N VAL A 513 3.61 30.88 -34.52
CA VAL A 513 2.28 31.43 -34.25
C VAL A 513 2.09 32.72 -35.05
N ARG A 514 1.28 32.68 -36.11
CA ARG A 514 1.06 33.84 -37.01
C ARG A 514 -0.16 34.66 -36.69
N LYS A 515 -1.15 34.06 -36.01
CA LYS A 515 -2.36 34.79 -35.63
C LYS A 515 -3.02 34.13 -34.43
N ILE A 516 -3.48 34.98 -33.51
CA ILE A 516 -4.28 34.58 -32.36
C ILE A 516 -5.59 35.36 -32.42
N THR A 517 -6.71 34.65 -32.49
CA THR A 517 -8.05 35.24 -32.47
C THR A 517 -8.65 35.06 -31.09
N HIS A 518 -9.21 36.12 -30.51
CA HIS A 518 -9.82 36.09 -29.20
C HIS A 518 -11.34 36.26 -29.29
N SER A 519 -12.06 35.66 -28.33
CA SER A 519 -13.48 35.89 -28.17
C SER A 519 -13.73 37.32 -27.67
N ILE A 520 -14.73 37.97 -28.26
CA ILE A 520 -15.36 39.20 -27.73
C ILE A 520 -16.70 38.89 -27.05
N ASN A 521 -17.09 37.62 -26.95
CA ASN A 521 -18.37 37.20 -26.37
C ASN A 521 -18.26 37.11 -24.84
N PRO A 522 -19.05 37.89 -24.08
CA PRO A 522 -19.04 37.87 -22.61
C PRO A 522 -19.29 36.48 -21.98
N LEU A 523 -20.07 35.61 -22.63
CA LEU A 523 -20.36 34.26 -22.13
C LEU A 523 -19.13 33.34 -22.21
N GLU A 524 -18.38 33.42 -23.31
CA GLU A 524 -17.13 32.67 -23.50
C GLU A 524 -16.03 33.21 -22.59
N MET A 525 -15.97 34.53 -22.42
CA MET A 525 -15.03 35.18 -21.50
C MET A 525 -15.33 34.85 -20.03
N ALA A 526 -16.59 34.63 -19.65
CA ALA A 526 -16.95 34.18 -18.31
C ALA A 526 -16.52 32.73 -18.04
N LYS A 527 -16.49 31.87 -19.06
CA LYS A 527 -16.07 30.46 -18.94
C LYS A 527 -14.55 30.28 -18.95
N HIS A 528 -13.84 30.96 -19.84
CA HIS A 528 -12.42 30.71 -20.11
C HIS A 528 -11.52 31.96 -19.90
N GLY A 529 -12.09 33.06 -19.41
CA GLY A 529 -11.39 34.29 -19.06
C GLY A 529 -11.35 35.34 -20.18
N LEU A 530 -10.95 36.57 -19.81
CA LEU A 530 -10.89 37.75 -20.71
C LEU A 530 -10.02 37.55 -21.98
N LYS A 531 -9.15 36.54 -22.02
CA LYS A 531 -8.27 36.20 -23.16
C LYS A 531 -8.61 34.84 -23.79
N THR A 532 -9.87 34.44 -23.77
CA THR A 532 -10.35 33.21 -24.45
C THR A 532 -9.92 33.20 -25.92
N VAL A 533 -9.08 32.24 -26.34
CA VAL A 533 -8.67 32.08 -27.74
C VAL A 533 -9.76 31.28 -28.46
N THR A 534 -10.18 31.74 -29.64
CA THR A 534 -11.21 31.11 -30.48
C THR A 534 -10.66 30.59 -31.80
N GLY A 535 -9.42 30.94 -32.14
CA GLY A 535 -8.75 30.42 -33.33
C GLY A 535 -7.27 30.78 -33.38
N LEU A 536 -6.48 29.89 -33.98
CA LEU A 536 -5.06 30.11 -34.23
C LEU A 536 -4.71 29.86 -35.71
N GLU A 537 -3.73 30.59 -36.22
CA GLU A 537 -3.03 30.26 -37.47
C GLU A 537 -1.56 30.00 -37.16
N LEU A 538 -1.07 28.80 -37.49
CA LEU A 538 0.32 28.39 -37.27
C LEU A 538 0.99 28.09 -38.61
N GLU A 539 2.20 28.59 -38.83
CA GLU A 539 2.99 28.31 -40.03
C GLU A 539 4.08 27.27 -39.74
N LEU A 540 4.11 26.15 -40.48
CA LEU A 540 5.10 25.11 -40.27
C LEU A 540 6.53 25.60 -40.54
N HIS A 541 7.43 25.34 -39.60
CA HIS A 541 8.86 25.61 -39.70
C HIS A 541 9.62 24.31 -39.44
N LEU A 542 9.56 23.37 -40.39
CA LEU A 542 10.13 22.02 -40.19
C LEU A 542 11.67 22.00 -40.13
N GLN A 543 12.34 23.06 -40.59
CA GLN A 543 13.79 23.24 -40.42
C GLN A 543 14.18 23.71 -39.01
N GLY A 544 13.20 24.08 -38.18
CA GLY A 544 13.41 24.54 -36.81
C GLY A 544 13.93 23.45 -35.88
N ASP A 545 14.62 23.86 -34.81
CA ASP A 545 15.15 22.95 -33.80
C ASP A 545 14.17 22.82 -32.63
N VAL A 546 13.52 21.67 -32.51
CA VAL A 546 12.57 21.33 -31.42
C VAL A 546 13.17 21.48 -30.02
N LYS A 547 14.50 21.49 -29.88
CA LYS A 547 15.17 21.69 -28.59
C LYS A 547 15.27 23.16 -28.17
N LYS A 548 15.06 24.10 -29.10
CA LYS A 548 15.16 25.55 -28.85
C LYS A 548 13.84 26.20 -28.46
N THR A 549 12.71 25.55 -28.76
CA THR A 549 11.39 26.06 -28.40
C THR A 549 11.11 25.84 -26.91
N SER A 550 10.54 26.83 -26.24
CA SER A 550 10.11 26.73 -24.83
C SER A 550 8.83 25.90 -24.65
N LYS A 551 7.98 25.84 -25.68
CA LYS A 551 6.66 25.20 -25.64
C LYS A 551 6.59 23.99 -26.56
N LYS A 552 6.19 22.87 -25.97
CA LYS A 552 5.93 21.61 -26.68
C LYS A 552 4.51 21.16 -26.40
N VAL A 553 3.69 21.11 -27.43
CA VAL A 553 2.22 21.09 -27.32
C VAL A 553 1.60 19.90 -28.05
N THR A 554 0.50 19.42 -27.50
CA THR A 554 -0.33 18.37 -28.09
C THR A 554 -1.34 18.98 -29.05
N TRP A 555 -1.68 18.24 -30.10
CA TRP A 555 -2.63 18.64 -31.12
C TRP A 555 -3.30 17.37 -31.68
N LEU A 556 -4.48 17.53 -32.27
CA LEU A 556 -5.18 16.48 -33.01
C LEU A 556 -5.67 17.05 -34.33
N SER A 557 -5.49 16.32 -35.44
CA SER A 557 -6.20 16.65 -36.67
C SER A 557 -7.70 16.55 -36.44
N ASN A 558 -8.45 17.54 -36.92
CA ASN A 558 -9.90 17.56 -36.89
C ASN A 558 -10.52 16.66 -37.98
N ASP A 559 -9.71 16.24 -38.97
CA ASP A 559 -10.11 15.41 -40.10
C ASP A 559 -9.87 13.91 -39.86
N GLN A 560 -9.57 13.52 -38.61
CA GLN A 560 -9.50 12.12 -38.19
C GLN A 560 -10.81 11.68 -37.50
N ASP A 561 -11.00 10.37 -37.36
CA ASP A 561 -12.06 9.81 -36.51
C ASP A 561 -11.76 10.05 -35.03
N LEU A 562 -12.06 11.26 -34.54
CA LEU A 562 -11.87 11.63 -33.14
C LEU A 562 -12.74 10.76 -32.24
N VAL A 563 -12.15 10.27 -31.15
CA VAL A 563 -12.82 9.37 -30.21
C VAL A 563 -13.28 10.15 -28.98
N PRO A 564 -14.59 10.23 -28.68
CA PRO A 564 -15.07 10.83 -27.45
C PRO A 564 -14.58 10.04 -26.23
N ILE A 565 -14.02 10.75 -25.25
CA ILE A 565 -13.51 10.16 -24.01
C ILE A 565 -13.89 11.01 -22.80
N GLU A 566 -14.25 10.35 -21.71
CA GLU A 566 -14.37 10.94 -20.38
C GLU A 566 -13.14 10.59 -19.56
N LEU A 567 -12.38 11.62 -19.18
CA LEU A 567 -11.25 11.52 -18.26
C LEU A 567 -11.78 11.73 -16.85
N VAL A 568 -11.68 10.72 -16.00
CA VAL A 568 -12.20 10.74 -14.63
C VAL A 568 -11.06 10.79 -13.63
N ASP A 569 -11.09 11.79 -12.76
CA ASP A 569 -10.13 11.99 -11.69
C ASP A 569 -10.84 11.83 -10.33
N TYR A 570 -10.14 11.21 -9.38
CA TYR A 570 -10.67 10.86 -8.08
C TYR A 570 -9.89 11.53 -6.95
N ASP A 571 -10.63 12.12 -6.01
CA ASP A 571 -10.10 12.66 -4.75
C ASP A 571 -10.30 11.67 -3.59
N TYR A 572 -9.82 12.05 -2.40
CA TYR A 572 -9.89 11.26 -1.18
C TYR A 572 -11.32 11.11 -0.66
N LEU A 573 -11.63 9.95 -0.07
CA LEU A 573 -12.95 9.65 0.51
C LEU A 573 -13.30 10.52 1.72
N ILE A 574 -12.29 10.89 2.52
CA ILE A 574 -12.47 11.75 3.69
C ILE A 574 -11.51 12.94 3.63
N THR A 575 -11.91 14.04 4.26
CA THR A 575 -11.17 15.31 4.27
C THR A 575 -10.09 15.36 5.36
N LYS A 576 -10.22 14.52 6.41
CA LYS A 576 -9.28 14.44 7.54
C LYS A 576 -8.25 13.34 7.32
N ASP A 577 -6.99 13.59 7.68
CA ASP A 577 -5.91 12.61 7.49
C ASP A 577 -6.14 11.31 8.28
N LYS A 578 -6.68 11.40 9.49
CA LYS A 578 -7.05 10.26 10.34
C LYS A 578 -8.28 10.61 11.16
N LEU A 579 -9.23 9.67 11.23
CA LEU A 579 -10.35 9.76 12.15
C LEU A 579 -9.96 9.27 13.54
N GLU A 580 -10.28 10.05 14.55
CA GLU A 580 -10.17 9.74 15.97
C GLU A 580 -11.42 8.98 16.47
N PRO A 581 -11.38 8.36 17.67
CA PRO A 581 -12.46 7.50 18.15
C PRO A 581 -13.82 8.20 18.33
N ASP A 582 -13.81 9.48 18.65
CA ASP A 582 -14.95 10.38 18.85
C ASP A 582 -15.46 11.04 17.56
N ASP A 583 -14.72 10.91 16.46
CA ASP A 583 -15.16 11.45 15.17
C ASP A 583 -16.33 10.65 14.57
N THR A 584 -17.37 11.38 14.18
CA THR A 584 -18.46 10.88 13.33
C THR A 584 -17.98 10.86 11.87
N LEU A 585 -18.11 9.72 11.19
CA LEU A 585 -17.58 9.55 9.83
C LEU A 585 -18.20 10.55 8.85
N GLU A 586 -19.50 10.74 8.98
CA GLU A 586 -20.36 11.50 8.10
C GLU A 586 -19.93 12.98 8.01
N ASP A 587 -19.37 13.54 9.09
CA ASP A 587 -18.88 14.93 9.16
C ASP A 587 -17.61 15.17 8.34
N PHE A 588 -16.86 14.10 8.03
CA PHE A 588 -15.56 14.18 7.35
C PHE A 588 -15.56 13.55 5.96
N LEU A 589 -16.72 13.09 5.47
CA LEU A 589 -16.83 12.62 4.09
C LEU A 589 -16.57 13.77 3.12
N ASN A 590 -15.80 13.49 2.07
CA ASN A 590 -15.55 14.49 1.04
C ASN A 590 -16.77 14.58 0.10
N PRO A 591 -17.41 15.76 -0.05
CA PRO A 591 -18.57 15.92 -0.92
C PRO A 591 -18.21 15.86 -2.42
N GLN A 592 -16.96 16.14 -2.79
CA GLN A 592 -16.50 16.13 -4.18
C GLN A 592 -15.29 15.21 -4.31
N THR A 593 -15.56 13.98 -4.72
CA THR A 593 -14.54 12.92 -4.83
C THR A 593 -14.29 12.46 -6.25
N GLU A 594 -15.03 12.97 -7.22
CA GLU A 594 -14.96 12.60 -8.62
C GLU A 594 -15.10 13.85 -9.48
N THR A 595 -14.20 14.03 -10.44
CA THR A 595 -14.26 15.07 -11.46
C THR A 595 -14.20 14.41 -12.83
N ARG A 596 -15.16 14.72 -13.70
CA ARG A 596 -15.22 14.21 -15.07
C ARG A 596 -14.93 15.31 -16.07
N THR A 597 -13.99 15.08 -16.95
CA THR A 597 -13.65 15.98 -18.05
C THR A 597 -13.94 15.29 -19.37
N LYS A 598 -14.82 15.89 -20.18
CA LYS A 598 -15.06 15.43 -21.56
C LYS A 598 -13.93 15.89 -22.45
N ALA A 599 -13.45 15.00 -23.31
CA ALA A 599 -12.35 15.26 -24.22
C ALA A 599 -12.54 14.50 -25.55
N MET A 600 -11.81 14.94 -26.56
CA MET A 600 -11.66 14.27 -27.85
C MET A 600 -10.25 13.68 -27.92
N ALA A 601 -10.15 12.39 -28.20
CA ALA A 601 -8.88 11.68 -28.30
C ALA A 601 -8.53 11.28 -29.73
N ASP A 602 -7.26 10.95 -29.95
CA ASP A 602 -6.78 10.45 -31.24
C ASP A 602 -7.48 9.14 -31.64
N CYS A 603 -7.58 8.89 -32.95
CA CYS A 603 -8.28 7.75 -33.51
C CYS A 603 -7.79 6.37 -33.02
N ASN A 604 -6.56 6.27 -32.49
CA ASN A 604 -6.02 5.00 -31.99
C ASN A 604 -6.67 4.58 -30.67
N VAL A 605 -7.29 5.50 -29.93
CA VAL A 605 -7.99 5.22 -28.68
C VAL A 605 -9.19 4.28 -28.88
N ALA A 606 -9.78 4.25 -30.08
CA ALA A 606 -10.84 3.31 -30.43
C ALA A 606 -10.42 1.84 -30.33
N GLY A 607 -9.11 1.55 -30.44
CA GLY A 607 -8.56 0.20 -30.33
C GLY A 607 -8.19 -0.24 -28.91
N LEU A 608 -8.34 0.64 -27.91
CA LEU A 608 -8.01 0.31 -26.52
C LEU A 608 -9.07 -0.59 -25.88
N LYS A 609 -8.61 -1.47 -24.99
CA LYS A 609 -9.45 -2.42 -24.25
C LYS A 609 -9.57 -1.99 -22.80
N VAL A 610 -10.60 -2.51 -22.12
CA VAL A 610 -10.72 -2.41 -20.66
C VAL A 610 -9.44 -2.95 -20.02
N ASP A 611 -8.99 -2.31 -18.94
CA ASP A 611 -7.73 -2.55 -18.24
C ASP A 611 -6.45 -2.05 -18.95
N ASP A 612 -6.51 -1.57 -20.19
CA ASP A 612 -5.33 -0.94 -20.81
C ASP A 612 -4.88 0.28 -20.00
N ILE A 613 -3.57 0.33 -19.71
CA ILE A 613 -2.93 1.49 -19.06
C ILE A 613 -2.24 2.33 -20.13
N VAL A 614 -2.59 3.60 -20.17
CA VAL A 614 -2.13 4.55 -21.18
C VAL A 614 -1.63 5.83 -20.55
N GLN A 615 -0.81 6.57 -21.29
CA GLN A 615 -0.45 7.94 -20.94
C GLN A 615 -1.05 8.89 -21.97
N PHE A 616 -1.93 9.80 -21.55
CA PHE A 616 -2.27 10.95 -22.37
C PHE A 616 -1.19 12.00 -22.19
N ASP A 617 -0.48 12.32 -23.28
CA ASP A 617 0.61 13.29 -23.26
C ASP A 617 0.13 14.59 -22.62
N ARG A 618 0.92 15.10 -21.67
CA ARG A 618 0.63 16.29 -20.85
C ARG A 618 -0.60 16.22 -19.92
N LYS A 619 -1.39 15.14 -19.91
CA LYS A 619 -2.51 14.94 -18.96
C LYS A 619 -2.20 13.92 -17.85
N GLY A 620 -1.42 12.88 -18.13
CA GLY A 620 -1.00 11.89 -17.13
C GLY A 620 -1.30 10.45 -17.54
N PHE A 621 -1.32 9.54 -16.56
CA PHE A 621 -1.58 8.12 -16.77
C PHE A 621 -3.04 7.81 -16.46
N PHE A 622 -3.62 6.90 -17.25
CA PHE A 622 -5.02 6.52 -17.13
C PHE A 622 -5.18 5.01 -17.37
N ARG A 623 -6.15 4.40 -16.69
CA ARG A 623 -6.65 3.04 -16.98
C ARG A 623 -7.97 3.17 -17.72
N ILE A 624 -8.15 2.41 -18.80
CA ILE A 624 -9.43 2.34 -19.52
C ILE A 624 -10.41 1.49 -18.70
N ASP A 625 -11.49 2.13 -18.21
CA ASP A 625 -12.57 1.47 -17.48
C ASP A 625 -13.70 1.01 -18.41
N ARG A 626 -13.98 1.80 -19.45
CA ARG A 626 -14.91 1.44 -20.53
C ARG A 626 -14.23 1.68 -21.87
N ALA A 627 -14.15 0.63 -22.69
CA ALA A 627 -13.62 0.69 -24.05
C ALA A 627 -14.59 1.42 -24.99
N PHE A 628 -14.11 1.78 -26.18
CA PHE A 628 -14.94 2.47 -27.17
C PHE A 628 -16.04 1.56 -27.70
N ALA A 629 -17.26 2.09 -27.75
CA ALA A 629 -18.39 1.47 -28.43
C ALA A 629 -19.15 2.55 -29.20
N HIS A 630 -19.75 2.20 -30.33
CA HIS A 630 -20.42 3.19 -31.16
C HIS A 630 -21.58 3.85 -30.39
N GLY A 631 -21.55 5.18 -30.28
CA GLY A 631 -22.52 5.96 -29.49
C GLY A 631 -22.15 6.13 -28.01
N GLU A 632 -21.07 5.51 -27.52
CA GLU A 632 -20.61 5.63 -26.14
C GLU A 632 -19.18 6.18 -26.08
N ALA A 633 -18.95 7.11 -25.15
CA ALA A 633 -17.60 7.61 -24.88
C ALA A 633 -16.76 6.56 -24.14
N VAL A 634 -15.48 6.51 -24.46
CA VAL A 634 -14.46 5.81 -23.64
C VAL A 634 -14.46 6.43 -22.25
N VAL A 635 -14.28 5.63 -21.20
CA VAL A 635 -14.10 6.14 -19.83
C VAL A 635 -12.73 5.72 -19.35
N ALA A 636 -11.92 6.69 -18.94
CA ALA A 636 -10.56 6.46 -18.48
C ALA A 636 -10.33 7.07 -17.10
N PHE A 637 -9.88 6.25 -16.15
CA PHE A 637 -9.65 6.64 -14.76
C PHE A 637 -8.21 7.06 -14.57
N GLN A 638 -7.99 8.26 -14.01
CA GLN A 638 -6.67 8.80 -13.77
C GLN A 638 -5.92 7.97 -12.72
N ILE A 639 -4.71 7.55 -13.09
CA ILE A 639 -3.78 6.86 -12.21
C ILE A 639 -2.84 7.92 -11.60
N PRO A 640 -2.84 8.11 -10.28
CA PRO A 640 -1.96 9.10 -9.65
C PRO A 640 -0.48 8.72 -9.85
N THR A 641 0.39 9.74 -9.88
CA THR A 641 1.82 9.57 -10.20
C THR A 641 2.75 9.94 -9.03
N GLY A 642 2.19 10.17 -7.85
CA GLY A 642 2.90 10.67 -6.70
C GLY A 642 2.67 12.17 -6.50
N LYS A 643 2.93 13.04 -7.48
CA LYS A 643 2.91 14.51 -7.28
C LYS A 643 1.63 15.02 -6.58
N SER A 644 1.78 15.86 -5.55
CA SER A 644 0.66 16.60 -4.97
C SER A 644 -0.04 17.39 -6.07
N LYS A 645 -1.38 17.38 -6.03
CA LYS A 645 -2.16 18.41 -6.72
C LYS A 645 -1.90 19.77 -6.09
#